data_AF-A0A1Z5L330-F1
#
_entry.id   AF-A0A1Z5L330-F1
#
_cell.length_a   1.000
_cell.length_b   1.000
_cell.length_c   1.000
_cell.angle_alpha   90.00
_cell.angle_beta   90.00
_cell.angle_gamma   90.00
#
_symmetry.space_group_name_H-M   'P 1'
#
loop_
_entity.id
_entity.type
_entity.pdbx_description
1 polymer ?
#
loop_
_entity_poly.entity_id
_entity_poly.type
_entity_poly.pdbx_seq_one_letter_code
_entity_poly.pdbx_strand_id
1 'polypeptide(L)'
;MKATPDILNEEDDQPYEEEIARNPFSVKHWIRYIEHKKDEPKDVINNIYERALKELPGSYKIWYSYLRLRLKQVRDLCITDPSYEEVNGTFEKSLVFMHKMPRIWMDYCKSLMQQQKITRTRMVFNRALRALPIAQHHRIWPLFLEFLNMHNITETAVRVYRRYLKLCPENAEEFVEYLKKVGKLDDAAVLLADIVNKEDFVSKEGKSKHQLWNELCDLISKNPDKVHSLKVDAIIRGGLRRYTDQTGQLWNSLADYYIRAGLFERARDIYEEAVRTVLTVRDFTQVFDAYAQFEESILCAKMEHTSKARPTEEDDLDLELRLARFEDLMDRRPLLLNSVLLRQNPHNVHEWLKRVKLLEGKPREVINTFTEAVQTIDPKLATGKLPALWVAFAKFYEDNDQIDDARIILEKATQVPYTKVDDLAHIWCEWAEMELRHENHEGALKLMRRATAVPSRKVAYHDQTEPVQFRVYKSLKVWSLYADLEESFGTFKAAKAVYDRIIDLRIATPQIIINYGLFLEENNYFEEAFKAYEKGIALFKWPNVFDIWNTYLTKFLKRYNSLTSKGGSKLERARDLFEQCLEGCPAKYAKALYLLYAKLEEDHGLARHAMSIYDRGCKAVLPGEQFEMFSVYIRKAAEIYGLTHTRQIYEQAIDILQDDKAREMCLRFAELERKLGEIDRARAIYAHCSQMCDPRTTPDFWNTWKEFEVHHGNEDTVREMLRIKRRC
;
A
#
# COMPACT_ATOMS: atom_id res chain seq x y z
N MET A 1 -55.76 10.27 -73.43
CA MET A 1 -56.71 11.09 -74.20
C MET A 1 -58.11 10.84 -73.68
N LYS A 2 -58.63 11.79 -72.90
CA LYS A 2 -59.97 12.39 -73.02
C LYS A 2 -59.96 13.53 -72.02
N ALA A 3 -59.95 14.75 -72.56
CA ALA A 3 -60.19 15.94 -71.79
C ALA A 3 -61.60 15.85 -71.21
N THR A 4 -61.74 16.10 -69.92
CA THR A 4 -62.99 16.54 -69.29
C THR A 4 -62.75 17.97 -68.84
N PRO A 5 -62.98 18.98 -69.69
CA PRO A 5 -62.87 20.38 -69.33
C PRO A 5 -64.16 20.94 -68.71
N ASP A 6 -65.01 20.10 -68.09
CA ASP A 6 -66.37 20.50 -67.67
C ASP A 6 -66.74 20.14 -66.21
N ILE A 7 -65.76 19.95 -65.30
CA ILE A 7 -66.03 19.73 -63.85
C ILE A 7 -65.29 20.78 -63.00
N LEU A 8 -65.08 21.98 -63.54
CA LEU A 8 -64.32 23.06 -62.86
C LEU A 8 -65.08 24.39 -62.75
N ASN A 9 -66.38 24.43 -63.04
CA ASN A 9 -67.20 25.62 -62.86
C ASN A 9 -68.53 25.26 -62.18
N GLU A 10 -68.49 24.91 -60.91
CA GLU A 10 -69.63 25.21 -60.04
C GLU A 10 -69.55 26.72 -59.73
N GLU A 11 -70.69 27.44 -59.66
CA GLU A 11 -70.71 28.91 -59.46
C GLU A 11 -69.94 29.36 -58.19
N ASP A 12 -69.70 28.43 -57.26
CA ASP A 12 -68.95 28.62 -56.02
C ASP A 12 -67.41 28.68 -56.20
N ASP A 13 -66.87 28.24 -57.34
CA ASP A 13 -65.41 28.22 -57.62
C ASP A 13 -64.89 29.52 -58.24
N GLN A 14 -65.77 30.28 -58.87
CA GLN A 14 -65.44 31.50 -59.63
C GLN A 14 -64.72 32.57 -58.80
N PRO A 15 -65.07 32.82 -57.52
CA PRO A 15 -64.35 33.76 -56.66
C PRO A 15 -62.90 33.35 -56.41
N TYR A 16 -62.66 32.05 -56.22
CA TYR A 16 -61.32 31.53 -55.96
C TYR A 16 -60.48 31.43 -57.24
N GLU A 17 -61.08 31.09 -58.39
CA GLU A 17 -60.41 31.14 -59.68
C GLU A 17 -60.03 32.56 -60.10
N GLU A 18 -60.88 33.56 -59.82
CA GLU A 18 -60.55 34.98 -60.01
C GLU A 18 -59.45 35.45 -59.06
N GLU A 19 -59.47 35.03 -57.79
CA GLU A 19 -58.40 35.34 -56.82
C GLU A 19 -57.05 34.72 -57.23
N ILE A 20 -57.07 33.51 -57.81
CA ILE A 20 -55.88 32.83 -58.33
C ILE A 20 -55.37 33.51 -59.60
N ALA A 21 -56.26 33.90 -60.52
CA ALA A 21 -55.88 34.64 -61.73
C ALA A 21 -55.30 36.02 -61.40
N ARG A 22 -55.81 36.68 -60.35
CA ARG A 22 -55.30 37.98 -59.85
C ARG A 22 -53.96 37.84 -59.12
N ASN A 23 -53.74 36.76 -58.37
CA ASN A 23 -52.49 36.53 -57.63
C ASN A 23 -51.92 35.10 -57.82
N PRO A 24 -51.39 34.76 -59.02
CA PRO A 24 -50.93 33.40 -59.33
C PRO A 24 -49.80 32.90 -58.42
N PHE A 25 -48.96 33.81 -57.92
CA PHE A 25 -47.76 33.50 -57.14
C PHE A 25 -48.00 33.36 -55.62
N SER A 26 -49.24 33.51 -55.15
CA SER A 26 -49.52 33.51 -53.71
C SER A 26 -49.95 32.13 -53.20
N VAL A 27 -49.05 31.47 -52.46
CA VAL A 27 -49.26 30.16 -51.82
C VAL A 27 -50.51 30.13 -50.92
N LYS A 28 -50.91 31.27 -50.33
CA LYS A 28 -52.07 31.33 -49.42
C LYS A 28 -53.41 31.15 -50.15
N HIS A 29 -53.55 31.72 -51.35
CA HIS A 29 -54.78 31.64 -52.13
C HIS A 29 -54.96 30.23 -52.70
N TRP A 30 -53.87 29.62 -53.18
CA TRP A 30 -53.85 28.22 -53.57
C TRP A 30 -54.20 27.28 -52.41
N ILE A 31 -53.65 27.50 -51.21
CA ILE A 31 -54.02 26.69 -50.04
C ILE A 31 -55.50 26.88 -49.70
N ARG A 32 -56.03 28.10 -49.67
CA ARG A 32 -57.47 28.34 -49.40
C ARG A 32 -58.39 27.63 -50.40
N TYR A 33 -58.05 27.67 -51.68
CA TYR A 33 -58.79 26.96 -52.72
C TYR A 33 -58.74 25.43 -52.53
N ILE A 34 -57.57 24.91 -52.14
CA ILE A 34 -57.40 23.50 -51.77
C ILE A 34 -58.20 23.15 -50.50
N GLU A 35 -58.30 24.07 -49.53
CA GLU A 35 -59.07 23.85 -48.30
C GLU A 35 -60.58 23.84 -48.53
N HIS A 36 -61.06 24.63 -49.48
CA HIS A 36 -62.44 24.64 -49.93
C HIS A 36 -62.84 23.31 -50.57
N LYS A 37 -61.98 22.76 -51.43
CA LYS A 37 -62.23 21.51 -52.17
C LYS A 37 -61.78 20.24 -51.46
N LYS A 38 -61.66 20.24 -50.12
CA LYS A 38 -61.23 19.04 -49.36
C LYS A 38 -62.19 17.86 -49.47
N ASP A 39 -63.46 18.11 -49.79
CA ASP A 39 -64.54 17.11 -49.78
C ASP A 39 -64.94 16.59 -51.18
N GLU A 40 -64.32 17.10 -52.24
CA GLU A 40 -64.61 16.77 -53.65
C GLU A 40 -63.86 15.52 -54.19
N PRO A 41 -64.24 14.98 -55.37
CA PRO A 41 -63.61 13.79 -55.94
C PRO A 41 -62.09 13.94 -56.13
N LYS A 42 -61.38 12.86 -55.79
CA LYS A 42 -59.92 12.78 -55.63
C LYS A 42 -59.12 13.30 -56.85
N ASP A 43 -59.67 13.19 -58.06
CA ASP A 43 -59.03 13.63 -59.31
C ASP A 43 -59.07 15.15 -59.49
N VAL A 44 -60.12 15.83 -59.01
CA VAL A 44 -60.25 17.29 -59.07
C VAL A 44 -59.23 17.94 -58.15
N ILE A 45 -59.08 17.42 -56.93
CA ILE A 45 -58.06 17.86 -55.97
C ILE A 45 -56.65 17.68 -56.58
N ASN A 46 -56.39 16.55 -57.23
CA ASN A 46 -55.09 16.28 -57.86
C ASN A 46 -54.79 17.25 -59.01
N ASN A 47 -55.78 17.58 -59.84
CA ASN A 47 -55.63 18.54 -60.93
C ASN A 47 -55.38 19.97 -60.42
N ILE A 48 -55.99 20.36 -59.30
CA ILE A 48 -55.76 21.66 -58.67
C ILE A 48 -54.34 21.77 -58.11
N TYR A 49 -53.84 20.71 -57.48
CA TYR A 49 -52.44 20.65 -57.07
C TYR A 49 -51.49 20.69 -58.26
N GLU A 50 -51.79 20.00 -59.37
CA GLU A 50 -50.95 20.08 -60.58
C GLU A 50 -51.00 21.47 -61.24
N ARG A 51 -52.13 22.18 -61.20
CA ARG A 51 -52.23 23.60 -61.62
C ARG A 51 -51.38 24.48 -60.69
N ALA A 52 -51.53 24.34 -59.38
CA ALA A 52 -50.77 25.10 -58.39
C ALA A 52 -49.25 24.88 -58.50
N LEU A 53 -48.82 23.65 -58.81
CA LEU A 53 -47.41 23.30 -58.93
C LEU A 53 -46.78 23.71 -60.27
N LYS A 54 -47.58 23.91 -61.33
CA LYS A 54 -47.11 24.53 -62.58
C LYS A 54 -46.77 26.01 -62.37
N GLU A 55 -47.60 26.73 -61.62
CA GLU A 55 -47.41 28.15 -61.32
C GLU A 55 -46.36 28.38 -60.21
N LEU A 56 -46.29 27.49 -59.21
CA LEU A 56 -45.36 27.58 -58.08
C LEU A 56 -44.52 26.31 -57.87
N PRO A 57 -43.57 25.98 -58.78
CA PRO A 57 -42.75 24.77 -58.68
C PRO A 57 -41.88 24.70 -57.41
N GLY A 58 -41.50 25.85 -56.83
CA GLY A 58 -40.61 25.95 -55.67
C GLY A 58 -41.31 25.90 -54.30
N SER A 59 -42.64 25.77 -54.25
CA SER A 59 -43.38 25.87 -53.00
C SER A 59 -43.38 24.55 -52.21
N TYR A 60 -42.54 24.47 -51.16
CA TYR A 60 -42.44 23.28 -50.31
C TYR A 60 -43.77 22.89 -49.66
N LYS A 61 -44.58 23.87 -49.22
CA LYS A 61 -45.84 23.61 -48.51
C LYS A 61 -46.85 22.88 -49.38
N ILE A 62 -46.96 23.28 -50.66
CA ILE A 62 -47.88 22.68 -51.63
C ILE A 62 -47.39 21.30 -52.04
N TRP A 63 -46.10 21.13 -52.32
CA TRP A 63 -45.52 19.81 -52.59
C TRP A 63 -45.71 18.85 -51.42
N TYR A 64 -45.44 19.29 -50.19
CA TYR A 64 -45.57 18.45 -49.00
C TYR A 64 -47.03 18.06 -48.71
N SER A 65 -47.98 18.99 -48.84
CA SER A 65 -49.40 18.68 -48.65
C SER A 65 -49.93 17.75 -49.75
N TYR A 66 -49.50 17.96 -50.99
CA TYR A 66 -49.83 17.12 -52.14
C TYR A 66 -49.34 15.68 -51.96
N LEU A 67 -48.06 15.51 -51.61
CA LEU A 67 -47.47 14.18 -51.38
C LEU A 67 -48.14 13.44 -50.22
N ARG A 68 -48.50 14.16 -49.14
CA ARG A 68 -49.24 13.55 -48.02
C ARG A 68 -50.65 13.11 -48.42
N LEU A 69 -51.32 13.91 -49.24
CA LEU A 69 -52.66 13.61 -49.75
C LEU A 69 -52.61 12.38 -50.67
N ARG A 70 -51.63 12.33 -51.58
CA ARG A 70 -51.37 11.16 -52.45
C ARG A 70 -51.03 9.90 -51.64
N LEU A 71 -50.20 10.00 -50.60
CA LEU A 71 -49.92 8.87 -49.70
C LEU A 71 -51.15 8.40 -48.92
N LYS A 72 -52.04 9.32 -48.50
CA LYS A 72 -53.32 8.95 -47.87
C LYS A 72 -54.25 8.24 -48.83
N GLN A 73 -54.33 8.70 -50.08
CA GLN A 73 -55.18 8.10 -51.11
C GLN A 73 -54.79 6.65 -51.43
N VAL A 74 -53.50 6.35 -51.32
CA VAL A 74 -52.95 5.04 -51.69
C VAL A 74 -52.83 4.07 -50.51
N ARG A 75 -53.05 4.55 -49.28
CA ARG A 75 -52.89 3.75 -48.05
C ARG A 75 -53.82 2.53 -47.98
N ASP A 76 -54.98 2.60 -48.62
CA ASP A 76 -56.02 1.56 -48.59
C ASP A 76 -56.04 0.70 -49.88
N LEU A 77 -55.11 0.92 -50.81
CA LEU A 77 -55.03 0.25 -52.10
C LEU A 77 -53.92 -0.83 -52.13
N CYS A 78 -54.07 -1.84 -53.00
CA CYS A 78 -53.12 -2.95 -53.11
C CYS A 78 -51.80 -2.47 -53.73
N ILE A 79 -50.68 -3.04 -53.26
CA ILE A 79 -49.29 -2.63 -53.63
C ILE A 79 -49.01 -2.72 -55.15
N THR A 80 -49.81 -3.49 -55.89
CA THR A 80 -49.72 -3.67 -57.35
C THR A 80 -50.49 -2.64 -58.17
N ASP A 81 -51.28 -1.76 -57.53
CA ASP A 81 -52.14 -0.83 -58.26
C ASP A 81 -51.31 0.27 -58.98
N PRO A 82 -51.71 0.68 -60.21
CA PRO A 82 -51.03 1.76 -60.96
C PRO A 82 -50.92 3.08 -60.20
N SER A 83 -51.79 3.30 -59.21
CA SER A 83 -51.77 4.47 -58.33
C SER A 83 -50.45 4.61 -57.55
N TYR A 84 -49.79 3.50 -57.18
CA TYR A 84 -48.46 3.54 -56.56
C TYR A 84 -47.38 4.04 -57.55
N GLU A 85 -47.52 3.77 -58.84
CA GLU A 85 -46.60 4.26 -59.87
C GLU A 85 -46.80 5.75 -60.14
N GLU A 86 -48.05 6.22 -60.13
CA GLU A 86 -48.37 7.65 -60.16
C GLU A 86 -47.80 8.37 -58.94
N VAL A 87 -47.95 7.80 -57.74
CA VAL A 87 -47.35 8.36 -56.53
C VAL A 87 -45.83 8.41 -56.65
N ASN A 88 -45.19 7.33 -57.10
CA ASN A 88 -43.74 7.34 -57.37
C ASN A 88 -43.35 8.40 -58.41
N GLY A 89 -44.15 8.60 -59.46
CA GLY A 89 -43.96 9.65 -60.45
C GLY A 89 -44.12 11.06 -59.88
N THR A 90 -45.09 11.29 -58.98
CA THR A 90 -45.23 12.57 -58.26
C THR A 90 -44.07 12.85 -57.32
N PHE A 91 -43.54 11.83 -56.64
CA PHE A 91 -42.30 11.96 -55.88
C PHE A 91 -41.13 12.32 -56.79
N GLU A 92 -40.96 11.64 -57.93
CA GLU A 92 -39.89 11.97 -58.89
C GLU A 92 -40.01 13.40 -59.43
N LYS A 93 -41.21 13.87 -59.76
CA LYS A 93 -41.48 15.28 -60.14
C LYS A 93 -41.11 16.24 -59.00
N SER A 94 -41.49 15.93 -57.77
CA SER A 94 -41.17 16.77 -56.60
C SER A 94 -39.67 16.89 -56.36
N LEU A 95 -38.92 15.81 -56.63
CA LEU A 95 -37.48 15.75 -56.44
C LEU A 95 -36.69 16.49 -57.51
N VAL A 96 -37.26 16.75 -58.69
CA VAL A 96 -36.63 17.64 -59.70
C VAL A 96 -36.49 19.05 -59.16
N PHE A 97 -37.53 19.55 -58.48
CA PHE A 97 -37.54 20.92 -57.95
C PHE A 97 -36.96 21.02 -56.53
N MET A 98 -37.14 19.99 -55.69
CA MET A 98 -36.85 20.05 -54.25
C MET A 98 -35.84 18.98 -53.78
N HIS A 99 -34.78 18.73 -54.55
CA HIS A 99 -33.78 17.70 -54.23
C HIS A 99 -33.00 17.93 -52.92
N LYS A 100 -32.95 19.15 -52.40
CA LYS A 100 -32.19 19.54 -51.18
C LYS A 100 -32.92 19.28 -49.85
N MET A 101 -34.17 18.82 -49.87
CA MET A 101 -35.01 18.71 -48.67
C MET A 101 -35.14 17.25 -48.17
N PRO A 102 -34.64 16.91 -46.96
CA PRO A 102 -34.63 15.52 -46.45
C PRO A 102 -36.00 14.88 -46.24
N ARG A 103 -37.04 15.65 -45.88
CA ARG A 103 -38.35 15.09 -45.50
C ARG A 103 -39.02 14.37 -46.65
N ILE A 104 -38.97 14.95 -47.85
CA ILE A 104 -39.52 14.35 -49.07
C ILE A 104 -38.80 13.04 -49.39
N TRP A 105 -37.47 13.01 -49.24
CA TRP A 105 -36.68 11.77 -49.40
C TRP A 105 -37.06 10.70 -48.37
N MET A 106 -37.25 11.07 -47.09
CA MET A 106 -37.67 10.11 -46.05
C MET A 106 -39.05 9.51 -46.34
N ASP A 107 -40.02 10.34 -46.71
CA ASP A 107 -41.38 9.87 -47.02
C ASP A 107 -41.39 8.98 -48.27
N TYR A 108 -40.58 9.33 -49.28
CA TYR A 108 -40.41 8.51 -50.48
C TYR A 108 -39.73 7.17 -50.16
N CYS A 109 -38.65 7.17 -49.37
CA CYS A 109 -37.97 5.95 -48.94
C CYS A 109 -38.90 5.04 -48.11
N LYS A 110 -39.69 5.61 -47.18
CA LYS A 110 -40.66 4.84 -46.38
C LYS A 110 -41.76 4.22 -47.24
N SER A 111 -42.29 4.97 -48.21
CA SER A 111 -43.28 4.44 -49.15
C SER A 111 -42.68 3.30 -50.00
N LEU A 112 -41.44 3.44 -50.47
CA LEU A 112 -40.79 2.39 -51.25
C LEU A 112 -40.43 1.16 -50.40
N MET A 113 -40.10 1.34 -49.12
CA MET A 113 -39.91 0.23 -48.17
C MET A 113 -41.21 -0.56 -47.99
N GLN A 114 -42.36 0.11 -47.93
CA GLN A 114 -43.68 -0.53 -47.90
C GLN A 114 -44.00 -1.27 -49.21
N GLN A 115 -43.52 -0.75 -50.35
CA GLN A 115 -43.69 -1.39 -51.67
C GLN A 115 -42.74 -2.58 -51.93
N GLN A 116 -41.76 -2.85 -51.05
CA GLN A 116 -40.78 -3.94 -51.16
C GLN A 116 -39.98 -4.02 -52.49
N LYS A 117 -39.92 -2.95 -53.29
CA LYS A 117 -39.12 -2.91 -54.54
C LYS A 117 -37.62 -2.69 -54.24
N ILE A 118 -36.90 -3.77 -53.92
CA ILE A 118 -35.50 -3.78 -53.39
C ILE A 118 -34.49 -2.99 -54.23
N THR A 119 -34.54 -3.11 -55.57
CA THR A 119 -33.59 -2.43 -56.46
C THR A 119 -33.88 -0.92 -56.53
N ARG A 120 -35.16 -0.55 -56.61
CA ARG A 120 -35.62 0.83 -56.67
C ARG A 120 -35.39 1.54 -55.33
N THR A 121 -35.70 0.91 -54.19
CA THR A 121 -35.38 1.45 -52.85
C THR A 121 -33.88 1.73 -52.73
N ARG A 122 -33.01 0.77 -53.09
CA ARG A 122 -31.55 0.96 -53.07
C ARG A 122 -31.10 2.12 -53.96
N MET A 123 -31.60 2.23 -55.19
CA MET A 123 -31.22 3.33 -56.09
C MET A 123 -31.66 4.68 -55.54
N VAL A 124 -32.85 4.75 -54.94
CA VAL A 124 -33.40 5.96 -54.33
C VAL A 124 -32.61 6.35 -53.08
N PHE A 125 -32.26 5.42 -52.19
CA PHE A 125 -31.37 5.69 -51.06
C PHE A 125 -30.00 6.22 -51.51
N ASN A 126 -29.41 5.64 -52.57
CA ASN A 126 -28.16 6.12 -53.14
C ASN A 126 -28.29 7.52 -53.76
N ARG A 127 -29.42 7.82 -54.42
CA ARG A 127 -29.72 9.14 -54.99
C ARG A 127 -29.94 10.18 -53.89
N ALA A 128 -30.64 9.82 -52.81
CA ALA A 128 -30.86 10.68 -51.66
C ALA A 128 -29.54 11.07 -50.99
N LEU A 129 -28.63 10.11 -50.77
CA LEU A 129 -27.29 10.36 -50.22
C LEU A 129 -26.38 11.19 -51.14
N ARG A 130 -26.62 11.18 -52.46
CA ARG A 130 -25.91 12.05 -53.42
C ARG A 130 -26.48 13.47 -53.45
N ALA A 131 -27.80 13.61 -53.29
CA ALA A 131 -28.49 14.89 -53.40
C ALA A 131 -28.42 15.73 -52.13
N LEU A 132 -28.28 15.10 -50.96
CA LEU A 132 -28.33 15.77 -49.66
C LEU A 132 -26.92 16.06 -49.09
N PRO A 133 -26.73 17.21 -48.43
CA PRO A 133 -25.51 17.53 -47.71
C PRO A 133 -25.19 16.52 -46.59
N ILE A 134 -23.90 16.33 -46.31
CA ILE A 134 -23.38 15.38 -45.31
C ILE A 134 -24.03 15.58 -43.92
N ALA A 135 -24.31 16.83 -43.53
CA ALA A 135 -24.98 17.16 -42.26
C ALA A 135 -26.36 16.50 -42.09
N GLN A 136 -27.05 16.15 -43.18
CA GLN A 136 -28.40 15.58 -43.15
C GLN A 136 -28.41 14.06 -43.31
N HIS A 137 -27.25 13.44 -43.57
CA HIS A 137 -27.13 11.99 -43.78
C HIS A 137 -27.56 11.20 -42.54
N HIS A 138 -27.39 11.73 -41.32
CA HIS A 138 -27.83 11.11 -40.07
C HIS A 138 -29.32 10.73 -40.03
N ARG A 139 -30.18 11.36 -40.85
CA ARG A 139 -31.62 11.06 -40.89
C ARG A 139 -31.99 9.93 -41.85
N ILE A 140 -31.13 9.66 -42.84
CA ILE A 140 -31.38 8.65 -43.87
C ILE A 140 -30.75 7.33 -43.49
N TRP A 141 -29.59 7.35 -42.85
CA TRP A 141 -28.88 6.15 -42.44
C TRP A 141 -29.72 5.20 -41.56
N PRO A 142 -30.46 5.65 -40.52
CA PRO A 142 -31.31 4.75 -39.73
C PRO A 142 -32.36 4.02 -40.57
N LEU A 143 -33.04 4.73 -41.48
CA LEU A 143 -34.02 4.13 -42.40
C LEU A 143 -33.37 3.14 -43.37
N PHE A 144 -32.12 3.39 -43.76
CA PHE A 144 -31.39 2.50 -44.63
C PHE A 144 -30.90 1.24 -43.89
N LEU A 145 -30.56 1.36 -42.59
CA LEU A 145 -30.24 0.23 -41.72
C LEU A 145 -31.48 -0.63 -41.41
N GLU A 146 -32.63 -0.01 -41.14
CA GLU A 146 -33.92 -0.71 -41.02
C GLU A 146 -34.25 -1.50 -42.30
N PHE A 147 -34.04 -0.89 -43.49
CA PHE A 147 -34.22 -1.57 -44.77
C PHE A 147 -33.27 -2.78 -44.93
N LEU A 148 -32.02 -2.67 -44.49
CA LEU A 148 -31.04 -3.77 -44.55
C LEU A 148 -31.35 -4.89 -43.56
N ASN A 149 -31.94 -4.59 -42.41
CA ASN A 149 -32.36 -5.61 -41.45
C ASN A 149 -33.64 -6.34 -41.90
N MET A 150 -34.50 -5.68 -42.69
CA MET A 150 -35.69 -6.33 -43.26
C MET A 150 -35.39 -7.28 -44.43
N HIS A 151 -34.27 -7.10 -45.14
CA HIS A 151 -33.90 -7.94 -46.28
C HIS A 151 -32.48 -8.50 -46.15
N ASN A 152 -32.36 -9.83 -46.05
CA ASN A 152 -31.10 -10.57 -45.87
C ASN A 152 -30.20 -10.59 -47.13
N ILE A 153 -29.82 -9.43 -47.67
CA ILE A 153 -28.82 -9.34 -48.75
C ILE A 153 -27.48 -8.91 -48.15
N THR A 154 -26.68 -9.91 -47.80
CA THR A 154 -25.42 -9.78 -47.04
C THR A 154 -24.37 -8.93 -47.77
N GLU A 155 -24.25 -9.03 -49.09
CA GLU A 155 -23.24 -8.28 -49.86
C GLU A 155 -23.58 -6.79 -50.01
N THR A 156 -24.85 -6.45 -50.21
CA THR A 156 -25.27 -5.06 -50.27
C THR A 156 -25.20 -4.42 -48.90
N ALA A 157 -25.54 -5.15 -47.84
CA ALA A 157 -25.37 -4.66 -46.47
C ALA A 157 -23.90 -4.33 -46.20
N VAL A 158 -22.97 -5.26 -46.46
CA VAL A 158 -21.52 -5.01 -46.26
C VAL A 158 -21.02 -3.79 -47.03
N ARG A 159 -21.42 -3.61 -48.30
CA ARG A 159 -21.02 -2.44 -49.10
C ARG A 159 -21.60 -1.13 -48.56
N VAL A 160 -22.84 -1.17 -48.10
CA VAL A 160 -23.53 -0.02 -47.51
C VAL A 160 -22.90 0.36 -46.17
N TYR A 161 -22.67 -0.60 -45.29
CA TYR A 161 -21.97 -0.39 -44.02
C TYR A 161 -20.53 0.09 -44.23
N ARG A 162 -19.78 -0.45 -45.20
CA ARG A 162 -18.45 0.09 -45.56
C ARG A 162 -18.51 1.55 -46.03
N ARG A 163 -19.58 1.98 -46.70
CA ARG A 163 -19.80 3.38 -47.06
C ARG A 163 -20.21 4.23 -45.86
N TYR A 164 -21.00 3.68 -44.96
CA TYR A 164 -21.42 4.32 -43.71
C TYR A 164 -20.24 4.59 -42.78
N LEU A 165 -19.32 3.63 -42.64
CA LEU A 165 -18.10 3.74 -41.85
C LEU A 165 -17.16 4.87 -42.32
N LYS A 166 -17.19 5.24 -43.61
CA LYS A 166 -16.42 6.37 -44.12
C LYS A 166 -16.92 7.72 -43.62
N LEU A 167 -18.19 7.80 -43.20
CA LEU A 167 -18.86 9.03 -42.76
C LEU A 167 -19.01 9.09 -41.24
N CYS A 168 -19.32 7.95 -40.61
CA CYS A 168 -19.45 7.82 -39.16
C CYS A 168 -18.59 6.65 -38.69
N PRO A 169 -17.30 6.87 -38.39
CA PRO A 169 -16.44 5.85 -37.78
C PRO A 169 -17.04 5.30 -36.48
N GLU A 170 -17.74 6.13 -35.71
CA GLU A 170 -18.32 5.83 -34.40
C GLU A 170 -19.35 4.68 -34.37
N ASN A 171 -19.98 4.34 -35.50
CA ASN A 171 -20.99 3.26 -35.58
C ASN A 171 -20.39 1.93 -36.05
N ALA A 172 -19.08 1.76 -35.91
CA ALA A 172 -18.41 0.53 -36.33
C ALA A 172 -18.78 -0.68 -35.47
N GLU A 173 -19.18 -0.47 -34.22
CA GLU A 173 -19.63 -1.51 -33.30
C GLU A 173 -20.92 -2.18 -33.76
N GLU A 174 -21.92 -1.39 -34.18
CA GLU A 174 -23.17 -1.90 -34.76
C GLU A 174 -22.91 -2.76 -36.01
N PHE A 175 -21.88 -2.40 -36.78
CA PHE A 175 -21.49 -3.19 -37.95
C PHE A 175 -20.76 -4.48 -37.57
N VAL A 176 -19.92 -4.46 -36.54
CA VAL A 176 -19.28 -5.67 -35.99
C VAL A 176 -20.35 -6.63 -35.46
N GLU A 177 -21.35 -6.14 -34.73
CA GLU A 177 -22.48 -6.97 -34.27
C GLU A 177 -23.29 -7.54 -35.42
N TYR A 178 -23.55 -6.73 -36.46
CA TYR A 178 -24.22 -7.20 -37.66
C TYR A 178 -23.41 -8.30 -38.35
N LEU A 179 -22.09 -8.15 -38.47
CA LEU A 179 -21.21 -9.16 -39.06
C LEU A 179 -21.13 -10.44 -38.21
N LYS A 180 -21.14 -10.33 -36.88
CA LYS A 180 -21.28 -11.47 -35.97
C LYS A 180 -22.60 -12.23 -36.23
N LYS A 181 -23.73 -11.52 -36.37
CA LYS A 181 -25.05 -12.12 -36.68
C LYS A 181 -25.08 -12.80 -38.05
N VAL A 182 -24.39 -12.24 -39.03
CA VAL A 182 -24.31 -12.76 -40.42
C VAL A 182 -23.30 -13.91 -40.55
N GLY A 183 -22.45 -14.14 -39.53
CA GLY A 183 -21.44 -15.21 -39.51
C GLY A 183 -20.18 -14.92 -40.35
N LYS A 184 -20.01 -13.68 -40.85
CA LYS A 184 -18.78 -13.24 -41.53
C LYS A 184 -17.77 -12.74 -40.51
N LEU A 185 -17.16 -13.69 -39.79
CA LEU A 185 -16.27 -13.42 -38.66
C LEU A 185 -14.94 -12.81 -39.09
N ASP A 186 -14.45 -13.09 -40.30
CA ASP A 186 -13.17 -12.56 -40.79
C ASP A 186 -13.24 -11.06 -41.05
N ASP A 187 -14.31 -10.63 -41.74
CA ASP A 187 -14.58 -9.21 -41.96
C ASP A 187 -14.74 -8.49 -40.60
N ALA A 188 -15.40 -9.12 -39.63
CA ALA A 188 -15.58 -8.56 -38.29
C ALA A 188 -14.23 -8.43 -37.55
N ALA A 189 -13.36 -9.45 -37.63
CA ALA A 189 -12.06 -9.45 -36.99
C ALA A 189 -11.11 -8.41 -37.63
N VAL A 190 -11.13 -8.26 -38.95
CA VAL A 190 -10.33 -7.23 -39.65
C VAL A 190 -10.79 -5.83 -39.26
N LEU A 191 -12.09 -5.60 -39.22
CA LEU A 191 -12.64 -4.30 -38.81
C LEU A 191 -12.33 -3.99 -37.34
N LEU A 192 -12.46 -4.97 -36.44
CA LEU A 192 -12.07 -4.82 -35.04
C LEU A 192 -10.57 -4.54 -34.90
N ALA A 193 -9.71 -5.23 -35.65
CA ALA A 193 -8.27 -4.96 -35.66
C ALA A 193 -7.95 -3.55 -36.16
N ASP A 194 -8.64 -3.08 -37.21
CA ASP A 194 -8.51 -1.71 -37.72
C ASP A 194 -9.02 -0.66 -36.72
N ILE A 195 -10.10 -0.97 -35.98
CA ILE A 195 -10.66 -0.09 -34.95
C ILE A 195 -9.69 0.03 -33.77
N VAL A 196 -9.14 -1.09 -33.28
CA VAL A 196 -8.24 -1.05 -32.13
C VAL A 196 -6.88 -0.43 -32.49
N ASN A 197 -6.44 -0.52 -33.75
CA ASN A 197 -5.22 0.15 -34.20
C ASN A 197 -5.36 1.65 -34.45
N LYS A 198 -6.59 2.20 -34.51
CA LYS A 198 -6.81 3.64 -34.66
C LYS A 198 -6.86 4.33 -33.29
N GLU A 199 -5.97 5.29 -33.08
CA GLU A 199 -5.88 6.01 -31.81
C GLU A 199 -7.08 6.96 -31.56
N ASP A 200 -7.71 7.47 -32.64
CA ASP A 200 -8.81 8.46 -32.60
C ASP A 200 -10.21 7.86 -32.37
N PHE A 201 -10.35 6.54 -32.26
CA PHE A 201 -11.67 5.92 -32.13
C PHE A 201 -12.23 6.05 -30.71
N VAL A 202 -13.40 6.70 -30.60
CA VAL A 202 -14.22 6.77 -29.39
C VAL A 202 -15.52 6.01 -29.63
N SER A 203 -15.76 4.98 -28.81
CA SER A 203 -16.97 4.16 -28.82
C SER A 203 -18.20 4.98 -28.42
N LYS A 204 -19.33 4.78 -29.11
CA LYS A 204 -20.64 5.32 -28.70
C LYS A 204 -21.25 4.57 -27.52
N GLU A 205 -20.93 3.29 -27.37
CA GLU A 205 -21.37 2.46 -26.25
C GLU A 205 -20.54 2.70 -24.98
N GLY A 206 -19.51 3.55 -25.05
CA GLY A 206 -18.61 3.82 -23.94
C GLY A 206 -17.69 2.64 -23.61
N LYS A 207 -17.58 1.66 -24.51
CA LYS A 207 -16.68 0.51 -24.35
C LYS A 207 -15.23 0.99 -24.34
N SER A 208 -14.46 0.48 -23.39
CA SER A 208 -13.03 0.78 -23.36
C SER A 208 -12.32 0.06 -24.52
N LYS A 209 -11.22 0.64 -25.01
CA LYS A 209 -10.36 -0.01 -26.03
C LYS A 209 -9.92 -1.42 -25.60
N HIS A 210 -9.75 -1.62 -24.29
CA HIS A 210 -9.46 -2.91 -23.67
C HIS A 210 -10.62 -3.92 -23.83
N GLN A 211 -11.87 -3.50 -23.64
CA GLN A 211 -13.02 -4.39 -23.87
C GLN A 211 -13.14 -4.79 -25.35
N LEU A 212 -12.91 -3.85 -26.27
CA LEU A 212 -12.89 -4.15 -27.71
C LEU A 212 -11.75 -5.10 -28.08
N TRP A 213 -10.61 -4.99 -27.40
CA TRP A 213 -9.49 -5.92 -27.57
C TRP A 213 -9.80 -7.32 -27.04
N ASN A 214 -10.44 -7.43 -25.87
CA ASN A 214 -10.90 -8.72 -25.35
C ASN A 214 -11.97 -9.35 -26.24
N GLU A 215 -12.92 -8.55 -26.76
CA GLU A 215 -13.90 -9.04 -27.73
C GLU A 215 -13.23 -9.55 -29.02
N LEU A 216 -12.17 -8.88 -29.50
CA LEU A 216 -11.38 -9.33 -30.64
C LEU A 216 -10.65 -10.65 -30.32
N CYS A 217 -9.98 -10.74 -29.17
CA CYS A 217 -9.29 -11.94 -28.72
C CYS A 217 -10.24 -13.13 -28.54
N ASP A 218 -11.44 -12.91 -27.97
CA ASP A 218 -12.48 -13.93 -27.81
C ASP A 218 -13.04 -14.42 -29.15
N LEU A 219 -13.22 -13.53 -30.13
CA LEU A 219 -13.69 -13.92 -31.46
C LEU A 219 -12.65 -14.75 -32.20
N ILE A 220 -11.39 -14.37 -32.07
CA ILE A 220 -10.26 -15.07 -32.68
C ILE A 220 -10.04 -16.43 -32.01
N SER A 221 -10.06 -16.49 -30.67
CA SER A 221 -9.83 -17.72 -29.93
C SER A 221 -10.93 -18.75 -30.17
N LYS A 222 -12.20 -18.33 -30.27
CA LYS A 222 -13.34 -19.25 -30.47
C LYS A 222 -13.46 -19.81 -31.89
N ASN A 223 -12.88 -19.15 -32.91
CA ASN A 223 -13.05 -19.56 -34.31
C ASN A 223 -11.73 -19.60 -35.11
N PRO A 224 -10.78 -20.51 -34.79
CA PRO A 224 -9.53 -20.64 -35.55
C PRO A 224 -9.72 -21.02 -37.02
N ASP A 225 -10.75 -21.82 -37.34
CA ASP A 225 -10.99 -22.35 -38.69
C ASP A 225 -11.57 -21.34 -39.67
N LYS A 226 -12.11 -20.22 -39.18
CA LYS A 226 -12.74 -19.20 -40.04
C LYS A 226 -11.78 -18.05 -40.31
N VAL A 227 -11.01 -17.61 -39.30
CA VAL A 227 -10.12 -16.45 -39.40
C VAL A 227 -8.81 -16.81 -40.10
N HIS A 228 -8.81 -16.74 -41.44
CA HIS A 228 -7.61 -16.99 -42.25
C HIS A 228 -6.82 -15.72 -42.61
N SER A 229 -7.46 -14.55 -42.60
CA SER A 229 -6.89 -13.31 -43.12
C SER A 229 -5.94 -12.57 -42.17
N LEU A 230 -5.89 -12.95 -40.89
CA LEU A 230 -5.13 -12.25 -39.86
C LEU A 230 -4.05 -13.16 -39.25
N LYS A 231 -2.82 -12.62 -39.12
CA LYS A 231 -1.77 -13.26 -38.32
C LYS A 231 -2.08 -13.06 -36.84
N VAL A 232 -2.87 -13.98 -36.28
CA VAL A 232 -3.34 -13.97 -34.89
C VAL A 232 -2.21 -13.75 -33.88
N ASP A 233 -1.08 -14.45 -34.07
CA ASP A 233 0.10 -14.36 -33.20
C ASP A 233 0.69 -12.94 -33.14
N ALA A 234 0.84 -12.28 -34.30
CA ALA A 234 1.40 -10.92 -34.36
C ALA A 234 0.47 -9.87 -33.72
N ILE A 235 -0.85 -10.08 -33.82
CA ILE A 235 -1.85 -9.17 -33.26
C ILE A 235 -1.87 -9.31 -31.74
N ILE A 236 -1.97 -10.53 -31.22
CA ILE A 236 -2.04 -10.76 -29.77
C ILE A 236 -0.70 -10.37 -29.10
N ARG A 237 0.45 -10.67 -29.72
CA ARG A 237 1.77 -10.18 -29.26
C ARG A 237 1.88 -8.65 -29.32
N GLY A 238 1.26 -8.01 -30.31
CA GLY A 238 1.12 -6.55 -30.36
C GLY A 238 0.29 -6.00 -29.20
N GLY A 239 -0.78 -6.72 -28.81
CA GLY A 239 -1.61 -6.40 -27.64
C GLY A 239 -0.88 -6.55 -26.32
N LEU A 240 -0.12 -7.62 -26.14
CA LEU A 240 0.70 -7.87 -24.96
C LEU A 240 1.73 -6.76 -24.71
N ARG A 241 2.25 -6.13 -25.77
CA ARG A 241 3.17 -4.98 -25.66
C ARG A 241 2.47 -3.66 -25.30
N ARG A 242 1.21 -3.48 -25.72
CA ARG A 242 0.45 -2.25 -25.50
C ARG A 242 -0.31 -2.25 -24.18
N TYR A 243 -0.73 -3.41 -23.70
CA TYR A 243 -1.54 -3.56 -22.50
C TYR A 243 -0.84 -4.45 -21.47
N THR A 244 -0.26 -3.81 -20.46
CA THR A 244 0.46 -4.48 -19.36
C THR A 244 -0.45 -5.03 -18.27
N ASP A 245 -1.73 -4.64 -18.26
CA ASP A 245 -2.57 -4.75 -17.05
C ASP A 245 -3.36 -6.06 -16.96
N GLN A 246 -3.48 -6.82 -18.06
CA GLN A 246 -4.15 -8.14 -18.11
C GLN A 246 -3.45 -9.10 -19.07
N THR A 247 -2.14 -9.25 -18.91
CA THR A 247 -1.34 -10.13 -19.77
C THR A 247 -1.79 -11.59 -19.68
N GLY A 248 -2.28 -12.04 -18.52
CA GLY A 248 -2.70 -13.42 -18.29
C GLY A 248 -3.89 -13.86 -19.17
N GLN A 249 -4.90 -13.01 -19.33
CA GLN A 249 -6.06 -13.31 -20.19
C GLN A 249 -5.66 -13.39 -21.66
N LEU A 250 -4.75 -12.52 -22.10
CA LEU A 250 -4.27 -12.50 -23.48
C LEU A 250 -3.43 -13.73 -23.81
N TRP A 251 -2.54 -14.14 -22.90
CA TRP A 251 -1.78 -15.38 -23.04
C TRP A 251 -2.69 -16.60 -23.07
N ASN A 252 -3.70 -16.66 -22.21
CA ASN A 252 -4.69 -17.74 -22.23
C ASN A 252 -5.47 -17.76 -23.54
N SER A 253 -5.89 -16.59 -24.06
CA SER A 253 -6.61 -16.51 -25.35
C SER A 253 -5.75 -16.94 -26.55
N LEU A 254 -4.45 -16.66 -26.50
CA LEU A 254 -3.49 -17.09 -27.53
C LEU A 254 -3.26 -18.60 -27.45
N ALA A 255 -3.10 -19.15 -26.25
CA ALA A 255 -2.96 -20.57 -26.05
C ALA A 255 -4.23 -21.32 -26.49
N ASP A 256 -5.42 -20.84 -26.11
CA ASP A 256 -6.72 -21.40 -26.53
C ASP A 256 -6.87 -21.48 -28.05
N TYR A 257 -6.36 -20.48 -28.78
CA TYR A 257 -6.34 -20.50 -30.24
C TYR A 257 -5.53 -21.69 -30.79
N TYR A 258 -4.33 -21.93 -30.26
CA TYR A 258 -3.49 -23.06 -30.70
C TYR A 258 -4.01 -24.43 -30.23
N ILE A 259 -4.64 -24.48 -29.05
CA ILE A 259 -5.32 -25.68 -28.54
C ILE A 259 -6.44 -26.09 -29.50
N ARG A 260 -7.29 -25.13 -29.89
CA ARG A 260 -8.40 -25.38 -30.82
C ARG A 260 -7.94 -25.66 -32.25
N ALA A 261 -6.80 -25.10 -32.66
CA ALA A 261 -6.16 -25.43 -33.94
C ALA A 261 -5.46 -26.81 -33.94
N GLY A 262 -5.43 -27.53 -32.81
CA GLY A 262 -4.82 -28.86 -32.68
C GLY A 262 -3.28 -28.86 -32.58
N LEU A 263 -2.65 -27.69 -32.45
CA LEU A 263 -1.20 -27.54 -32.35
C LEU A 263 -0.77 -27.46 -30.88
N PHE A 264 -0.82 -28.58 -30.18
CA PHE A 264 -0.57 -28.66 -28.73
C PHE A 264 0.86 -28.27 -28.33
N GLU A 265 1.88 -28.61 -29.12
CA GLU A 265 3.27 -28.25 -28.81
C GLU A 265 3.48 -26.73 -28.82
N ARG A 266 2.88 -26.03 -29.79
CA ARG A 266 2.94 -24.56 -29.83
C ARG A 266 2.18 -23.92 -28.67
N ALA A 267 1.06 -24.52 -28.25
CA ALA A 267 0.34 -24.04 -27.06
C ALA A 267 1.22 -24.14 -25.80
N ARG A 268 2.02 -25.21 -25.66
CA ARG A 268 2.99 -25.35 -24.56
C ARG A 268 4.09 -24.30 -24.63
N ASP A 269 4.68 -24.09 -25.81
CA ASP A 269 5.72 -23.08 -26.00
C ASP A 269 5.22 -21.69 -25.57
N ILE A 270 3.95 -21.40 -25.86
CA ILE A 270 3.28 -20.16 -25.48
C ILE A 270 3.04 -20.07 -23.97
N TYR A 271 2.60 -21.15 -23.33
CA TYR A 271 2.48 -21.18 -21.87
C TYR A 271 3.84 -21.03 -21.18
N GLU A 272 4.89 -21.65 -21.69
CA GLU A 272 6.27 -21.50 -21.21
C GLU A 272 6.78 -20.06 -21.41
N GLU A 273 6.51 -19.45 -22.57
CA GLU A 273 6.83 -18.04 -22.82
C GLU A 273 6.05 -17.11 -21.88
N ALA A 274 4.77 -17.39 -21.65
CA ALA A 274 3.91 -16.64 -20.74
C ALA A 274 4.45 -16.71 -19.30
N VAL A 275 4.77 -17.91 -18.81
CA VAL A 275 5.34 -18.12 -17.46
C VAL A 275 6.66 -17.35 -17.25
N ARG A 276 7.48 -17.22 -18.31
CA ARG A 276 8.74 -16.44 -18.24
C ARG A 276 8.51 -14.94 -18.29
N THR A 277 7.52 -14.48 -19.04
CA THR A 277 7.29 -13.04 -19.30
C THR A 277 6.38 -12.37 -18.29
N VAL A 278 5.51 -13.12 -17.61
CA VAL A 278 4.54 -12.56 -16.66
C VAL A 278 5.24 -11.96 -15.44
N LEU A 279 4.84 -10.71 -15.15
CA LEU A 279 5.30 -9.91 -14.02
C LEU A 279 4.37 -9.99 -12.81
N THR A 280 3.05 -10.18 -13.00
CA THR A 280 2.10 -10.18 -11.88
C THR A 280 1.84 -11.58 -11.34
N VAL A 281 1.73 -11.74 -10.02
CA VAL A 281 1.39 -13.04 -9.39
C VAL A 281 0.01 -13.51 -9.82
N ARG A 282 -0.95 -12.58 -9.98
CA ARG A 282 -2.31 -12.88 -10.42
C ARG A 282 -2.32 -13.44 -11.84
N ASP A 283 -1.65 -12.78 -12.78
CA ASP A 283 -1.57 -13.28 -14.16
C ASP A 283 -0.80 -14.61 -14.20
N PHE A 284 0.23 -14.78 -13.36
CA PHE A 284 0.97 -16.04 -13.29
C PHE A 284 0.08 -17.17 -12.82
N THR A 285 -0.73 -16.97 -11.77
CA THR A 285 -1.68 -17.99 -11.32
C THR A 285 -2.70 -18.33 -12.40
N GLN A 286 -3.24 -17.33 -13.11
CA GLN A 286 -4.21 -17.56 -14.18
C GLN A 286 -3.64 -18.32 -15.37
N VAL A 287 -2.40 -18.04 -15.76
CA VAL A 287 -1.72 -18.75 -16.86
C VAL A 287 -1.29 -20.14 -16.41
N PHE A 288 -0.76 -20.28 -15.19
CA PHE A 288 -0.29 -21.56 -14.65
C PHE A 288 -1.46 -22.53 -14.42
N ASP A 289 -2.56 -22.07 -13.84
CA ASP A 289 -3.74 -22.92 -13.62
C ASP A 289 -4.36 -23.35 -14.96
N ALA A 290 -4.37 -22.46 -15.98
CA ALA A 290 -4.78 -22.81 -17.33
C ALA A 290 -3.82 -23.82 -18.02
N TYR A 291 -2.51 -23.66 -17.81
CA TYR A 291 -1.51 -24.59 -18.33
C TYR A 291 -1.61 -25.98 -17.66
N ALA A 292 -1.82 -26.02 -16.34
CA ALA A 292 -2.04 -27.26 -15.61
C ALA A 292 -3.32 -27.96 -16.07
N GLN A 293 -4.45 -27.24 -16.17
CA GLN A 293 -5.70 -27.79 -16.71
C GLN A 293 -5.54 -28.31 -18.15
N PHE A 294 -4.73 -27.65 -18.95
CA PHE A 294 -4.42 -28.08 -20.31
C PHE A 294 -3.64 -29.41 -20.33
N GLU A 295 -2.55 -29.53 -19.58
CA GLU A 295 -1.80 -30.79 -19.51
C GLU A 295 -2.64 -31.91 -18.88
N GLU A 296 -3.44 -31.61 -17.85
CA GLU A 296 -4.42 -32.55 -17.29
C GLU A 296 -5.43 -33.02 -18.35
N SER A 297 -5.99 -32.10 -19.13
CA SER A 297 -6.96 -32.45 -20.18
C SER A 297 -6.35 -33.34 -21.28
N ILE A 298 -5.10 -33.10 -21.63
CA ILE A 298 -4.34 -33.93 -22.58
C ILE A 298 -4.06 -35.31 -21.98
N LEU A 299 -3.61 -35.36 -20.72
CA LEU A 299 -3.35 -36.60 -20.01
C LEU A 299 -4.63 -37.43 -19.90
N CYS A 300 -5.75 -36.85 -19.47
CA CYS A 300 -7.04 -37.53 -19.39
C CYS A 300 -7.50 -38.04 -20.77
N ALA A 301 -7.45 -37.21 -21.82
CA ALA A 301 -7.83 -37.61 -23.17
C ALA A 301 -6.97 -38.78 -23.69
N LYS A 302 -5.68 -38.79 -23.34
CA LYS A 302 -4.78 -39.90 -23.70
C LYS A 302 -5.00 -41.14 -22.87
N MET A 303 -5.19 -41.04 -21.55
CA MET A 303 -5.56 -42.17 -20.70
C MET A 303 -6.86 -42.83 -21.18
N GLU A 304 -7.84 -42.04 -21.61
CA GLU A 304 -9.06 -42.56 -22.22
C GLU A 304 -8.82 -43.24 -23.58
N HIS A 305 -7.89 -42.74 -24.38
CA HIS A 305 -7.53 -43.36 -25.65
C HIS A 305 -6.79 -44.69 -25.45
N THR A 306 -5.79 -44.71 -24.57
CA THR A 306 -4.99 -45.90 -24.23
C THR A 306 -5.81 -46.97 -23.51
N SER A 307 -6.84 -46.59 -22.75
CA SER A 307 -7.76 -47.56 -22.12
C SER A 307 -8.81 -48.16 -23.09
N LYS A 308 -9.16 -47.44 -24.17
CA LYS A 308 -10.12 -47.91 -25.19
C LYS A 308 -9.44 -48.68 -26.32
N ALA A 309 -8.18 -48.39 -26.62
CA ALA A 309 -7.33 -49.15 -27.55
C ALA A 309 -6.58 -50.27 -26.81
N ARG A 310 -6.13 -51.33 -27.51
CA ARG A 310 -5.15 -52.25 -26.90
C ARG A 310 -3.85 -51.45 -26.72
N PRO A 311 -3.30 -51.32 -25.51
CA PRO A 311 -2.14 -50.48 -25.27
C PRO A 311 -0.94 -51.03 -26.07
N THR A 312 -0.36 -50.17 -26.90
CA THR A 312 0.95 -50.40 -27.49
C THR A 312 2.01 -49.84 -26.54
N GLU A 313 3.17 -50.51 -26.44
CA GLU A 313 4.29 -50.05 -25.58
C GLU A 313 4.72 -48.60 -25.88
N GLU A 314 4.52 -48.12 -27.12
CA GLU A 314 4.78 -46.73 -27.53
C GLU A 314 3.78 -45.72 -26.92
N ASP A 315 2.52 -46.11 -26.74
CA ASP A 315 1.49 -45.26 -26.14
C ASP A 315 1.67 -45.16 -24.62
N ASP A 316 2.12 -46.26 -23.99
CA ASP A 316 2.46 -46.29 -22.56
C ASP A 316 3.71 -45.45 -22.29
N LEU A 317 4.73 -45.52 -23.14
CA LEU A 317 5.93 -44.68 -23.03
C LEU A 317 5.63 -43.19 -23.21
N ASP A 318 4.76 -42.81 -24.16
CA ASP A 318 4.34 -41.41 -24.33
C ASP A 318 3.46 -40.93 -23.16
N LEU A 319 2.69 -41.82 -22.52
CA LEU A 319 1.95 -41.50 -21.31
C LEU A 319 2.90 -41.25 -20.13
N GLU A 320 3.87 -42.14 -19.90
CA GLU A 320 4.90 -41.97 -18.86
C GLU A 320 5.72 -40.69 -19.06
N LEU A 321 6.13 -40.40 -20.29
CA LEU A 321 6.85 -39.16 -20.61
C LEU A 321 6.02 -37.91 -20.28
N ARG A 322 4.71 -37.95 -20.47
CA ARG A 322 3.81 -36.83 -20.16
C ARG A 322 3.54 -36.71 -18.67
N LEU A 323 3.40 -37.82 -17.96
CA LEU A 323 3.27 -37.83 -16.51
C LEU A 323 4.53 -37.25 -15.86
N ALA A 324 5.72 -37.69 -16.28
CA ALA A 324 6.99 -37.13 -15.80
C ALA A 324 7.11 -35.63 -16.06
N ARG A 325 6.63 -35.15 -17.23
CA ARG A 325 6.60 -33.71 -17.55
C ARG A 325 5.62 -32.92 -16.68
N PHE A 326 4.47 -33.51 -16.36
CA PHE A 326 3.48 -32.88 -15.48
C PHE A 326 3.99 -32.80 -14.04
N GLU A 327 4.61 -33.86 -13.54
CA GLU A 327 5.29 -33.86 -12.24
C GLU A 327 6.39 -32.80 -12.19
N ASP A 328 7.26 -32.74 -13.21
CA ASP A 328 8.27 -31.69 -13.36
C ASP A 328 7.67 -30.27 -13.35
N LEU A 329 6.50 -30.07 -13.99
CA LEU A 329 5.83 -28.78 -14.02
C LEU A 329 5.29 -28.39 -12.62
N MET A 330 4.73 -29.36 -11.91
CA MET A 330 4.18 -29.16 -10.57
C MET A 330 5.28 -28.86 -9.55
N ASP A 331 6.42 -29.56 -9.64
CA ASP A 331 7.60 -29.31 -8.81
C ASP A 331 8.23 -27.93 -9.08
N ARG A 332 8.10 -27.42 -10.32
CA ARG A 332 8.58 -26.07 -10.68
C ARG A 332 7.68 -24.95 -10.18
N ARG A 333 6.43 -25.20 -9.79
CA ARG A 333 5.47 -24.15 -9.39
C ARG A 333 6.03 -23.20 -8.32
N PRO A 334 6.63 -23.66 -7.20
CA PRO A 334 7.19 -22.77 -6.18
C PRO A 334 8.39 -21.96 -6.70
N LEU A 335 9.24 -22.56 -7.54
CA LEU A 335 10.41 -21.90 -8.14
C LEU A 335 10.00 -20.81 -9.14
N LEU A 336 8.96 -21.08 -9.94
CA LEU A 336 8.41 -20.15 -10.91
C LEU A 336 7.69 -19.00 -10.22
N LEU A 337 6.88 -19.27 -9.19
CA LEU A 337 6.23 -18.25 -8.38
C LEU A 337 7.26 -17.32 -7.72
N ASN A 338 8.33 -17.90 -7.14
CA ASN A 338 9.42 -17.13 -6.58
C ASN A 338 10.13 -16.28 -7.65
N SER A 339 10.33 -16.80 -8.87
CA SER A 339 10.90 -16.02 -9.98
C SER A 339 10.02 -14.83 -10.38
N VAL A 340 8.70 -14.96 -10.35
CA VAL A 340 7.75 -13.86 -10.62
C VAL A 340 7.87 -12.79 -9.54
N LEU A 341 7.95 -13.20 -8.26
CA LEU A 341 8.13 -12.28 -7.13
C LEU A 341 9.46 -11.52 -7.20
N LEU A 342 10.54 -12.19 -7.62
CA LEU A 342 11.84 -11.56 -7.86
C LEU A 342 11.82 -10.62 -9.07
N ARG A 343 11.01 -10.89 -10.10
CA ARG A 343 10.81 -9.95 -11.22
C ARG A 343 10.05 -8.69 -10.80
N GLN A 344 9.11 -8.81 -9.86
CA GLN A 344 8.41 -7.64 -9.31
C GLN A 344 9.32 -6.79 -8.44
N ASN A 345 10.07 -7.45 -7.54
CA ASN A 345 10.94 -6.78 -6.59
C ASN A 345 12.31 -7.48 -6.55
N PRO A 346 13.22 -7.13 -7.47
CA PRO A 346 14.58 -7.70 -7.51
C PRO A 346 15.36 -7.49 -6.21
N HIS A 347 15.03 -6.42 -5.47
CA HIS A 347 15.72 -6.00 -4.26
C HIS A 347 15.16 -6.64 -2.97
N ASN A 348 14.22 -7.59 -3.06
CA ASN A 348 13.67 -8.26 -1.88
C ASN A 348 14.54 -9.46 -1.47
N VAL A 349 15.33 -9.26 -0.41
CA VAL A 349 16.26 -10.26 0.14
C VAL A 349 15.54 -11.50 0.69
N HIS A 350 14.32 -11.35 1.24
CA HIS A 350 13.61 -12.46 1.83
C HIS A 350 13.15 -13.49 0.78
N GLU A 351 12.77 -13.01 -0.40
CA GLU A 351 12.37 -13.88 -1.52
C GLU A 351 13.58 -14.59 -2.14
N TRP A 352 14.75 -13.95 -2.19
CA TRP A 352 16.00 -14.62 -2.56
C TRP A 352 16.37 -15.73 -1.57
N LEU A 353 16.21 -15.49 -0.26
CA LEU A 353 16.44 -16.54 0.76
C LEU A 353 15.44 -17.70 0.65
N LYS A 354 14.18 -17.44 0.32
CA LYS A 354 13.20 -18.51 0.04
C LYS A 354 13.59 -19.31 -1.19
N ARG A 355 14.11 -18.66 -2.24
CA ARG A 355 14.62 -19.34 -3.44
C ARG A 355 15.70 -20.34 -3.10
N VAL A 356 16.65 -19.94 -2.25
CA VAL A 356 17.76 -20.78 -1.80
C VAL A 356 17.23 -22.00 -1.03
N LYS A 357 16.30 -21.80 -0.10
CA LYS A 357 15.68 -22.92 0.65
C LYS A 357 14.92 -23.89 -0.25
N LEU A 358 14.27 -23.38 -1.30
CA LEU A 358 13.57 -24.21 -2.28
C LEU A 358 14.52 -24.97 -3.23
N LEU A 359 15.80 -24.57 -3.30
CA LEU A 359 16.83 -25.20 -4.14
C LEU A 359 17.77 -26.13 -3.36
N GLU A 360 17.43 -26.47 -2.11
CA GLU A 360 18.18 -27.43 -1.30
C GLU A 360 18.25 -28.79 -2.03
N GLY A 361 19.46 -29.19 -2.42
CA GLY A 361 19.74 -30.41 -3.20
C GLY A 361 20.66 -30.19 -4.41
N LYS A 362 20.83 -28.95 -4.90
CA LYS A 362 21.73 -28.63 -6.02
C LYS A 362 22.72 -27.48 -5.68
N PRO A 363 23.93 -27.80 -5.21
CA PRO A 363 24.89 -26.79 -4.77
C PRO A 363 25.27 -25.74 -5.82
N ARG A 364 25.37 -26.13 -7.09
CA ARG A 364 25.73 -25.21 -8.20
C ARG A 364 24.65 -24.19 -8.50
N GLU A 365 23.38 -24.61 -8.51
CA GLU A 365 22.25 -23.71 -8.76
C GLU A 365 22.09 -22.75 -7.58
N VAL A 366 22.30 -23.22 -6.34
CA VAL A 366 22.31 -22.36 -5.15
C VAL A 366 23.38 -21.26 -5.26
N ILE A 367 24.62 -21.60 -5.61
CA ILE A 367 25.70 -20.60 -5.80
C ILE A 367 25.31 -19.59 -6.89
N ASN A 368 24.82 -20.05 -8.05
CA ASN A 368 24.39 -19.16 -9.11
C ASN A 368 23.29 -18.21 -8.63
N THR A 369 22.29 -18.70 -7.90
CA THR A 369 21.21 -17.83 -7.38
C THR A 369 21.70 -16.83 -6.35
N PHE A 370 22.67 -17.18 -5.50
CA PHE A 370 23.30 -16.22 -4.61
C PHE A 370 24.14 -15.20 -5.36
N THR A 371 24.87 -15.59 -6.41
CA THR A 371 25.63 -14.65 -7.24
C THR A 371 24.72 -13.70 -7.99
N GLU A 372 23.60 -14.18 -8.54
CA GLU A 372 22.57 -13.37 -9.18
C GLU A 372 21.91 -12.43 -8.17
N ALA A 373 21.61 -12.91 -6.96
CA ALA A 373 21.08 -12.07 -5.89
C ALA A 373 22.05 -10.92 -5.54
N VAL A 374 23.33 -11.22 -5.38
CA VAL A 374 24.36 -10.21 -5.07
C VAL A 374 24.53 -9.19 -6.21
N GLN A 375 24.42 -9.62 -7.47
CA GLN A 375 24.52 -8.71 -8.63
C GLN A 375 23.28 -7.83 -8.81
N THR A 376 22.10 -8.31 -8.42
CA THR A 376 20.81 -7.62 -8.66
C THR A 376 20.36 -6.74 -7.50
N ILE A 377 20.85 -6.98 -6.28
CA ILE A 377 20.41 -6.22 -5.11
C ILE A 377 21.25 -4.95 -4.95
N ASP A 378 20.63 -3.80 -5.19
CA ASP A 378 21.20 -2.50 -4.85
C ASP A 378 21.11 -2.24 -3.33
N PRO A 379 22.23 -1.96 -2.64
CA PRO A 379 22.24 -1.72 -1.18
C PRO A 379 21.37 -0.55 -0.70
N LYS A 380 21.01 0.39 -1.59
CA LYS A 380 20.19 1.56 -1.26
C LYS A 380 18.68 1.31 -1.36
N LEU A 381 18.27 0.38 -2.21
CA LEU A 381 16.86 0.06 -2.50
C LEU A 381 16.43 -1.28 -1.90
N ALA A 382 17.35 -2.01 -1.27
CA ALA A 382 17.09 -3.30 -0.63
C ALA A 382 15.99 -3.21 0.44
N THR A 383 14.89 -3.91 0.20
CA THR A 383 13.84 -4.14 1.20
C THR A 383 14.13 -5.46 1.91
N GLY A 384 14.86 -5.37 3.02
CA GLY A 384 15.25 -6.52 3.85
C GLY A 384 16.65 -6.38 4.43
N LYS A 385 17.05 -7.31 5.30
CA LYS A 385 18.41 -7.36 5.85
C LYS A 385 19.36 -7.95 4.81
N LEU A 386 20.00 -7.11 3.99
CA LEU A 386 21.07 -7.53 3.08
C LEU A 386 22.19 -8.33 3.78
N PRO A 387 22.56 -8.04 5.05
CA PRO A 387 23.51 -8.88 5.80
C PRO A 387 23.08 -10.33 5.93
N ALA A 388 21.78 -10.60 6.07
CA ALA A 388 21.28 -11.96 6.23
C ALA A 388 21.49 -12.81 4.96
N LEU A 389 21.52 -12.20 3.77
CA LEU A 389 21.87 -12.88 2.53
C LEU A 389 23.33 -13.31 2.52
N TRP A 390 24.23 -12.39 2.85
CA TRP A 390 25.66 -12.67 2.91
C TRP A 390 26.01 -13.68 4.00
N VAL A 391 25.34 -13.63 5.15
CA VAL A 391 25.49 -14.61 6.22
C VAL A 391 24.95 -15.98 5.80
N ALA A 392 23.79 -16.05 5.13
CA ALA A 392 23.29 -17.31 4.60
C ALA A 392 24.21 -17.88 3.51
N PHE A 393 24.80 -17.02 2.69
CA PHE A 393 25.78 -17.43 1.69
C PHE A 393 27.06 -17.96 2.35
N ALA A 394 27.59 -17.29 3.38
CA ALA A 394 28.73 -17.75 4.15
C ALA A 394 28.46 -19.09 4.85
N LYS A 395 27.30 -19.24 5.51
CA LYS A 395 26.89 -20.50 6.16
C LYS A 395 26.76 -21.65 5.17
N PHE A 396 26.28 -21.39 3.95
CA PHE A 396 26.25 -22.42 2.90
C PHE A 396 27.66 -22.90 2.51
N TYR A 397 28.68 -22.04 2.52
CA TYR A 397 30.07 -22.47 2.30
C TYR A 397 30.67 -23.13 3.55
N GLU A 398 30.27 -22.74 4.76
CA GLU A 398 30.61 -23.43 6.01
C GLU A 398 30.09 -24.87 5.99
N ASP A 399 28.84 -25.10 5.57
CA ASP A 399 28.23 -26.44 5.47
C ASP A 399 28.91 -27.32 4.41
N ASN A 400 29.63 -26.73 3.45
CA ASN A 400 30.39 -27.42 2.40
C ASN A 400 31.90 -27.51 2.71
N ASP A 401 32.33 -27.19 3.93
CA ASP A 401 33.72 -27.20 4.40
C ASP A 401 34.69 -26.27 3.61
N GLN A 402 34.18 -25.30 2.86
CA GLN A 402 34.97 -24.36 2.05
C GLN A 402 35.19 -23.01 2.77
N ILE A 403 36.05 -23.03 3.80
CA ILE A 403 36.29 -21.87 4.68
C ILE A 403 36.96 -20.70 3.94
N ASP A 404 37.87 -20.98 3.00
CA ASP A 404 38.58 -19.93 2.26
C ASP A 404 37.65 -19.17 1.31
N ASP A 405 36.69 -19.85 0.69
CA ASP A 405 35.67 -19.22 -0.14
C ASP A 405 34.69 -18.40 0.73
N ALA A 406 34.33 -18.90 1.92
CA ALA A 406 33.54 -18.14 2.89
C ALA A 406 34.25 -16.84 3.33
N ARG A 407 35.58 -16.87 3.53
CA ARG A 407 36.38 -15.66 3.82
C ARG A 407 36.35 -14.66 2.67
N ILE A 408 36.51 -15.12 1.43
CA ILE A 408 36.45 -14.27 0.24
C ILE A 408 35.06 -13.63 0.10
N ILE A 409 34.00 -14.38 0.42
CA ILE A 409 32.62 -13.90 0.37
C ILE A 409 32.37 -12.85 1.44
N LEU A 410 32.81 -13.09 2.68
CA LEU A 410 32.69 -12.13 3.77
C LEU A 410 33.55 -10.88 3.50
N GLU A 411 34.74 -11.02 2.92
CA GLU A 411 35.55 -9.88 2.50
C GLU A 411 34.86 -9.06 1.41
N LYS A 412 34.27 -9.71 0.39
CA LYS A 412 33.42 -9.04 -0.61
C LYS A 412 32.23 -8.35 0.02
N ALA A 413 31.57 -8.98 1.00
CA ALA A 413 30.46 -8.40 1.73
C ALA A 413 30.88 -7.11 2.45
N THR A 414 32.06 -7.07 3.08
CA THR A 414 32.54 -5.84 3.75
C THR A 414 32.79 -4.68 2.80
N GLN A 415 33.06 -4.95 1.52
CA GLN A 415 33.29 -3.93 0.49
C GLN A 415 32.01 -3.29 -0.04
N VAL A 416 30.84 -3.89 0.21
CA VAL A 416 29.54 -3.38 -0.26
C VAL A 416 29.12 -2.14 0.55
N PRO A 417 28.71 -1.04 -0.11
CA PRO A 417 28.29 0.18 0.58
C PRO A 417 26.85 0.04 1.12
N TYR A 418 26.71 -0.48 2.35
CA TYR A 418 25.42 -0.53 3.06
C TYR A 418 24.88 0.87 3.38
N THR A 419 23.57 0.97 3.62
CA THR A 419 22.91 2.22 4.09
C THR A 419 22.99 2.37 5.60
N LYS A 420 22.94 1.26 6.35
CA LYS A 420 23.02 1.25 7.82
C LYS A 420 24.36 0.72 8.30
N VAL A 421 24.90 1.38 9.33
CA VAL A 421 26.15 0.97 9.99
C VAL A 421 25.98 -0.35 10.74
N ASP A 422 24.79 -0.58 11.31
CA ASP A 422 24.47 -1.83 12.02
C ASP A 422 24.48 -3.07 11.11
N ASP A 423 24.18 -2.89 9.83
CA ASP A 423 24.14 -3.97 8.85
C ASP A 423 25.56 -4.46 8.52
N LEU A 424 26.50 -3.53 8.35
CA LEU A 424 27.91 -3.86 8.18
C LEU A 424 28.52 -4.42 9.47
N ALA A 425 28.14 -3.88 10.64
CA ALA A 425 28.57 -4.40 11.94
C ALA A 425 28.17 -5.88 12.13
N HIS A 426 26.98 -6.27 11.69
CA HIS A 426 26.52 -7.67 11.77
C HIS A 426 27.39 -8.62 10.94
N ILE A 427 27.88 -8.20 9.77
CA ILE A 427 28.74 -9.03 8.92
C ILE A 427 30.09 -9.25 9.58
N TRP A 428 30.66 -8.20 10.19
CA TRP A 428 31.90 -8.32 10.96
C TRP A 428 31.73 -9.22 12.19
N CYS A 429 30.60 -9.12 12.90
CA CYS A 429 30.30 -10.01 14.02
C CYS A 429 30.18 -11.47 13.58
N GLU A 430 29.44 -11.76 12.51
CA GLU A 430 29.29 -13.13 12.00
C GLU A 430 30.59 -13.68 11.43
N TRP A 431 31.45 -12.85 10.83
CA TRP A 431 32.78 -13.28 10.41
C TRP A 431 33.67 -13.60 11.62
N ALA A 432 33.62 -12.79 12.67
CA ALA A 432 34.31 -13.10 13.92
C ALA A 432 33.77 -14.38 14.58
N GLU A 433 32.45 -14.58 14.60
CA GLU A 433 31.82 -15.81 15.11
C GLU A 433 32.19 -17.03 14.28
N MET A 434 32.29 -16.93 12.95
CA MET A 434 32.77 -18.02 12.09
C MET A 434 34.19 -18.43 12.48
N GLU A 435 35.10 -17.48 12.63
CA GLU A 435 36.48 -17.79 13.02
C GLU A 435 36.55 -18.36 14.46
N LEU A 436 35.61 -18.00 15.34
CA LEU A 436 35.49 -18.62 16.67
C LEU A 436 34.98 -20.06 16.62
N ARG A 437 34.02 -20.37 15.74
CA ARG A 437 33.53 -21.75 15.54
C ARG A 437 34.64 -22.68 15.04
N HIS A 438 35.58 -22.14 14.27
CA HIS A 438 36.74 -22.87 13.75
C HIS A 438 38.00 -22.73 14.64
N GLU A 439 37.88 -22.30 15.90
CA GLU A 439 38.95 -22.21 16.89
C GLU A 439 40.14 -21.27 16.53
N ASN A 440 40.00 -20.40 15.51
CA ASN A 440 41.02 -19.44 15.09
C ASN A 440 40.93 -18.12 15.87
N HIS A 441 41.22 -18.17 17.16
CA HIS A 441 41.12 -17.01 18.06
C HIS A 441 42.04 -15.84 17.65
N GLU A 442 43.26 -16.12 17.16
CA GLU A 442 44.15 -15.08 16.65
C GLU A 442 43.64 -14.42 15.35
N GLY A 443 42.99 -15.21 14.50
CA GLY A 443 42.35 -14.74 13.27
C GLY A 443 41.21 -13.78 13.59
N ALA A 444 40.33 -14.17 14.53
CA ALA A 444 39.25 -13.33 15.02
C ALA A 444 39.76 -12.02 15.65
N LEU A 445 40.84 -12.06 16.45
CA LEU A 445 41.44 -10.84 17.04
C LEU A 445 42.04 -9.91 15.97
N LYS A 446 42.77 -10.46 14.99
CA LYS A 446 43.29 -9.67 13.85
C LYS A 446 42.16 -9.07 13.02
N LEU A 447 41.08 -9.81 12.85
CA LEU A 447 39.89 -9.38 12.14
C LEU A 447 39.20 -8.22 12.85
N MET A 448 38.96 -8.34 14.16
CA MET A 448 38.33 -7.28 14.95
C MET A 448 39.23 -6.03 15.04
N ARG A 449 40.56 -6.21 15.07
CA ARG A 449 41.50 -5.08 14.94
C ARG A 449 41.41 -4.39 13.58
N ARG A 450 41.21 -5.14 12.48
CA ARG A 450 40.98 -4.58 11.14
C ARG A 450 39.64 -3.82 11.09
N ALA A 451 38.59 -4.36 11.71
CA ALA A 451 37.26 -3.74 11.76
C ALA A 451 37.20 -2.47 12.63
N THR A 452 38.01 -2.40 13.69
CA THR A 452 38.05 -1.28 14.66
C THR A 452 39.12 -0.24 14.36
N ALA A 453 39.90 -0.42 13.29
CA ALA A 453 40.93 0.54 12.88
C ALA A 453 40.29 1.89 12.53
N VAL A 454 40.63 2.93 13.31
CA VAL A 454 40.13 4.28 13.10
C VAL A 454 40.71 4.82 11.78
N PRO A 455 39.86 5.17 10.79
CA PRO A 455 40.33 5.79 9.57
C PRO A 455 40.91 7.18 9.85
N SER A 456 41.90 7.61 9.06
CA SER A 456 42.61 8.90 9.20
C SER A 456 41.70 10.14 9.17
N ARG A 457 40.43 10.01 8.78
CA ARG A 457 39.44 11.09 8.70
C ARG A 457 38.30 10.82 9.70
N LYS A 458 38.05 11.73 10.64
CA LYS A 458 36.95 11.62 11.61
C LYS A 458 35.61 11.92 10.90
N VAL A 459 34.85 10.87 10.57
CA VAL A 459 33.57 11.00 9.85
C VAL A 459 32.41 11.03 10.84
N ALA A 460 31.41 11.89 10.64
CA ALA A 460 30.21 11.93 11.48
C ALA A 460 29.35 10.67 11.28
N TYR A 461 28.72 10.17 12.36
CA TYR A 461 27.95 8.92 12.35
C TYR A 461 26.72 8.97 11.39
N HIS A 462 26.16 10.17 11.21
CA HIS A 462 24.91 10.40 10.49
C HIS A 462 25.08 10.94 9.07
N ASP A 463 26.30 11.18 8.60
CA ASP A 463 26.51 11.78 7.28
C ASP A 463 26.37 10.73 6.17
N GLN A 464 25.18 10.64 5.56
CA GLN A 464 24.82 9.68 4.52
C GLN A 464 25.66 9.78 3.22
N THR A 465 26.49 10.81 3.08
CA THR A 465 27.29 11.04 1.86
C THR A 465 28.56 10.19 1.78
N GLU A 466 29.10 9.73 2.92
CA GLU A 466 30.32 8.91 2.96
C GLU A 466 30.05 7.41 3.23
N PRO A 467 30.89 6.50 2.69
CA PRO A 467 30.72 5.05 2.81
C PRO A 467 30.61 4.58 4.27
N VAL A 468 29.70 3.65 4.52
CA VAL A 468 29.43 3.10 5.86
C VAL A 468 30.63 2.37 6.48
N GLN A 469 31.59 1.92 5.68
CA GLN A 469 32.88 1.37 6.14
C GLN A 469 33.65 2.33 7.05
N PHE A 470 33.59 3.64 6.77
CA PHE A 470 34.21 4.66 7.62
C PHE A 470 33.43 4.91 8.92
N ARG A 471 32.28 4.27 9.13
CA ARG A 471 31.46 4.42 10.34
C ARG A 471 31.42 3.17 11.21
N VAL A 472 31.97 2.04 10.75
CA VAL A 472 31.98 0.76 11.49
C VAL A 472 32.67 0.89 12.83
N TYR A 473 33.74 1.69 12.91
CA TYR A 473 34.43 2.01 14.16
C TYR A 473 33.55 2.73 15.18
N LYS A 474 32.35 3.19 14.80
CA LYS A 474 31.36 3.77 15.71
C LYS A 474 30.29 2.79 16.19
N SER A 475 30.29 1.56 15.68
CA SER A 475 29.29 0.57 16.06
C SER A 475 29.65 -0.07 17.40
N LEU A 476 28.74 0.05 18.37
CA LEU A 476 28.93 -0.50 19.71
C LEU A 476 29.07 -2.03 19.71
N LYS A 477 28.33 -2.71 18.83
CA LYS A 477 28.28 -4.18 18.77
C LYS A 477 29.62 -4.80 18.39
N VAL A 478 30.35 -4.18 17.46
CA VAL A 478 31.69 -4.64 17.08
C VAL A 478 32.66 -4.39 18.23
N TRP A 479 32.55 -3.25 18.91
CA TRP A 479 33.40 -2.97 20.08
C TRP A 479 33.09 -3.83 21.30
N SER A 480 31.83 -4.19 21.55
CA SER A 480 31.47 -5.09 22.65
C SER A 480 32.00 -6.49 22.38
N LEU A 481 31.78 -7.03 21.17
CA LEU A 481 32.34 -8.32 20.80
C LEU A 481 33.87 -8.30 20.84
N TYR A 482 34.50 -7.19 20.43
CA TYR A 482 35.96 -7.06 20.51
C TYR A 482 36.46 -7.00 21.96
N ALA A 483 35.73 -6.33 22.85
CA ALA A 483 36.04 -6.30 24.27
C ALA A 483 35.88 -7.69 24.90
N ASP A 484 34.78 -8.39 24.63
CA ASP A 484 34.52 -9.75 25.13
C ASP A 484 35.61 -10.73 24.66
N LEU A 485 36.07 -10.59 23.41
CA LEU A 485 37.16 -11.39 22.83
C LEU A 485 38.52 -11.09 23.48
N GLU A 486 38.82 -9.82 23.75
CA GLU A 486 40.07 -9.45 24.41
C GLU A 486 40.04 -9.73 25.93
N GLU A 487 38.86 -9.82 26.55
CA GLU A 487 38.72 -10.29 27.94
C GLU A 487 38.95 -11.79 28.07
N SER A 488 38.46 -12.57 27.10
CA SER A 488 38.57 -14.04 27.11
C SER A 488 39.93 -14.56 26.63
N PHE A 489 40.52 -13.93 25.60
CA PHE A 489 41.75 -14.43 24.95
C PHE A 489 42.88 -13.39 24.89
N GLY A 490 42.60 -12.13 25.23
CA GLY A 490 43.52 -11.01 25.01
C GLY A 490 44.58 -10.81 26.09
N THR A 491 45.45 -9.85 25.83
CA THR A 491 46.47 -9.42 26.82
C THR A 491 45.92 -8.23 27.63
N PHE A 492 46.25 -8.15 28.92
CA PHE A 492 45.81 -7.07 29.81
C PHE A 492 46.02 -5.66 29.22
N LYS A 493 47.14 -5.43 28.53
CA LYS A 493 47.45 -4.14 27.87
C LYS A 493 46.59 -3.88 26.64
N ALA A 494 46.27 -4.93 25.86
CA ALA A 494 45.41 -4.81 24.69
C ALA A 494 43.98 -4.54 25.12
N ALA A 495 43.42 -5.32 26.05
CA ALA A 495 42.08 -5.12 26.61
C ALA A 495 41.90 -3.71 27.18
N LYS A 496 42.89 -3.21 27.94
CA LYS A 496 42.89 -1.83 28.43
C LYS A 496 42.85 -0.80 27.29
N ALA A 497 43.66 -0.98 26.26
CA ALA A 497 43.67 -0.09 25.11
C ALA A 497 42.36 -0.14 24.32
N VAL A 498 41.68 -1.29 24.25
CA VAL A 498 40.34 -1.42 23.66
C VAL A 498 39.34 -0.58 24.44
N TYR A 499 39.29 -0.74 25.76
CA TYR A 499 38.38 0.00 26.62
C TYR A 499 38.63 1.52 26.63
N ASP A 500 39.88 1.95 26.71
CA ASP A 500 40.24 3.38 26.58
C ASP A 500 39.79 3.94 25.23
N ARG A 501 39.96 3.18 24.13
CA ARG A 501 39.48 3.59 22.80
C ARG A 501 37.96 3.69 22.72
N ILE A 502 37.22 2.78 23.36
CA ILE A 502 35.75 2.83 23.41
C ILE A 502 35.28 4.11 24.13
N ILE A 503 35.96 4.48 25.22
CA ILE A 503 35.69 5.69 26.00
C ILE A 503 36.03 6.95 25.18
N ASP A 504 37.19 6.98 24.52
CA ASP A 504 37.63 8.12 23.70
C ASP A 504 36.69 8.39 22.51
N LEU A 505 36.12 7.33 21.93
CA LEU A 505 35.16 7.42 20.83
C LEU A 505 33.76 7.86 21.28
N ARG A 506 33.49 7.93 22.59
CA ARG A 506 32.20 8.30 23.21
C ARG A 506 31.01 7.40 22.83
N ILE A 507 31.27 6.11 22.56
CA ILE A 507 30.23 5.13 22.17
C ILE A 507 29.88 4.21 23.35
N ALA A 508 30.61 4.31 24.47
CA ALA A 508 30.41 3.45 25.63
C ALA A 508 28.94 3.46 26.10
N THR A 509 28.44 2.30 26.54
CA THR A 509 27.26 2.20 27.38
C THR A 509 27.68 2.17 28.85
N PRO A 510 26.77 2.53 29.80
CA PRO A 510 27.05 2.39 31.23
C PRO A 510 27.52 0.99 31.62
N GLN A 511 26.94 -0.05 30.99
CA GLN A 511 27.32 -1.44 31.22
C GLN A 511 28.78 -1.74 30.86
N ILE A 512 29.27 -1.23 29.72
CA ILE A 512 30.67 -1.43 29.28
C ILE A 512 31.65 -0.77 30.26
N ILE A 513 31.30 0.40 30.81
CA ILE A 513 32.13 1.06 31.83
C ILE A 513 32.10 0.30 33.15
N ILE A 514 30.97 -0.30 33.52
CA ILE A 514 30.87 -1.18 34.68
C ILE A 514 31.73 -2.44 34.48
N ASN A 515 31.65 -3.09 33.31
CA ASN A 515 32.46 -4.26 32.96
C ASN A 515 33.96 -3.90 32.96
N TYR A 516 34.35 -2.77 32.36
CA TYR A 516 35.74 -2.31 32.38
C TYR A 516 36.25 -2.05 33.81
N GLY A 517 35.42 -1.46 34.67
CA GLY A 517 35.77 -1.26 36.07
C GLY A 517 35.87 -2.57 36.85
N LEU A 518 35.03 -3.57 36.55
CA LEU A 518 35.16 -4.93 37.11
C LEU A 518 36.44 -5.63 36.62
N PHE A 519 36.75 -5.56 35.33
CA PHE A 519 37.97 -6.12 34.75
C PHE A 519 39.23 -5.53 35.39
N LEU A 520 39.27 -4.23 35.63
CA LEU A 520 40.39 -3.57 36.31
C LEU A 520 40.48 -3.94 37.80
N GLU A 521 39.35 -4.22 38.45
CA GLU A 521 39.29 -4.71 39.83
C GLU A 521 39.80 -6.14 39.97
N GLU A 522 39.42 -7.04 39.06
CA GLU A 522 39.93 -8.42 39.03
C GLU A 522 41.46 -8.45 38.87
N ASN A 523 42.00 -7.47 38.17
CA ASN A 523 43.44 -7.27 37.96
C ASN A 523 44.12 -6.40 39.04
N ASN A 524 43.42 -5.98 40.10
CA ASN A 524 43.91 -5.17 41.23
C ASN A 524 44.38 -3.72 40.91
N TYR A 525 43.98 -3.13 39.77
CA TYR A 525 44.30 -1.74 39.41
C TYR A 525 43.17 -0.77 39.79
N PHE A 526 42.98 -0.56 41.09
CA PHE A 526 41.86 0.22 41.62
C PHE A 526 41.88 1.72 41.25
N GLU A 527 43.06 2.35 41.20
CA GLU A 527 43.16 3.77 40.81
C GLU A 527 42.80 4.00 39.35
N GLU A 528 43.09 3.01 38.50
CA GLU A 528 42.74 3.07 37.09
C GLU A 528 41.24 2.77 36.89
N ALA A 529 40.67 1.87 37.69
CA ALA A 529 39.22 1.64 37.73
C ALA A 529 38.48 2.92 38.12
N PHE A 530 38.97 3.65 39.13
CA PHE A 530 38.37 4.94 39.53
C PHE A 530 38.49 6.01 38.44
N LYS A 531 39.65 6.11 37.76
CA LYS A 531 39.79 6.99 36.58
C LYS A 531 38.84 6.60 35.45
N ALA A 532 38.62 5.29 35.24
CA ALA A 532 37.67 4.80 34.25
C ALA A 532 36.22 5.20 34.58
N TYR A 533 35.84 5.10 35.86
CA TYR A 533 34.54 5.57 36.33
C TYR A 533 34.39 7.09 36.21
N GLU A 534 35.40 7.88 36.60
CA GLU A 534 35.41 9.35 36.44
C GLU A 534 35.29 9.77 34.97
N LYS A 535 36.04 9.12 34.06
CA LYS A 535 35.90 9.30 32.60
C LYS A 535 34.49 8.93 32.12
N GLY A 536 33.92 7.83 32.63
CA GLY A 536 32.57 7.39 32.30
C GLY A 536 31.49 8.38 32.75
N ILE A 537 31.64 8.95 33.94
CA ILE A 537 30.73 9.97 34.49
C ILE A 537 30.78 11.25 33.65
N ALA A 538 31.97 11.69 33.22
CA ALA A 538 32.12 12.88 32.39
C ALA A 538 31.46 12.75 30.99
N LEU A 539 31.24 11.52 30.51
CA LEU A 539 30.69 11.24 29.19
C LEU A 539 29.16 11.18 29.16
N PHE A 540 28.51 10.70 30.22
CA PHE A 540 27.06 10.51 30.23
C PHE A 540 26.31 11.64 30.93
N LYS A 541 25.09 11.89 30.45
CA LYS A 541 24.12 12.76 31.11
C LYS A 541 23.09 11.92 31.86
N TRP A 542 22.54 12.47 32.95
CA TRP A 542 21.46 11.84 33.73
C TRP A 542 20.29 11.45 32.83
N PRO A 543 19.67 10.25 32.94
CA PRO A 543 19.60 9.30 34.09
C PRO A 543 20.61 8.14 34.14
N ASN A 544 21.28 7.80 33.05
CA ASN A 544 22.11 6.59 32.92
C ASN A 544 23.41 6.63 33.76
N VAL A 545 23.76 7.81 34.29
CA VAL A 545 24.90 8.02 35.19
C VAL A 545 24.63 7.42 36.58
N PHE A 546 23.35 7.24 36.96
CA PHE A 546 22.99 6.77 38.30
C PHE A 546 23.59 5.39 38.60
N ASP A 547 23.52 4.45 37.66
CA ASP A 547 24.04 3.09 37.86
C ASP A 547 25.58 3.10 37.96
N ILE A 548 26.24 3.96 37.20
CA ILE A 548 27.69 4.18 37.26
C ILE A 548 28.07 4.78 38.61
N TRP A 549 27.35 5.80 39.08
CA TRP A 549 27.57 6.41 40.39
C TRP A 549 27.32 5.44 41.52
N ASN A 550 26.23 4.66 41.50
CA ASN A 550 25.93 3.71 42.57
C ASN A 550 26.97 2.59 42.63
N THR A 551 27.38 2.03 41.49
CA THR A 551 28.46 1.04 41.47
C THR A 551 29.79 1.64 41.91
N TYR A 552 30.17 2.81 41.39
CA TYR A 552 31.40 3.50 41.78
C TYR A 552 31.43 3.83 43.28
N LEU A 553 30.35 4.40 43.84
CA LEU A 553 30.26 4.76 45.25
C LEU A 553 30.20 3.54 46.16
N THR A 554 29.45 2.49 45.82
CA THR A 554 29.42 1.26 46.63
C THR A 554 30.76 0.53 46.61
N LYS A 555 31.46 0.53 45.46
CA LYS A 555 32.80 -0.05 45.32
C LYS A 555 33.86 0.77 46.06
N PHE A 556 33.77 2.09 45.96
CA PHE A 556 34.56 3.03 46.75
C PHE A 556 34.35 2.72 48.24
N LEU A 557 33.11 2.76 48.73
CA LEU A 557 32.72 2.44 50.12
C LEU A 557 33.23 1.09 50.62
N LYS A 558 33.06 0.00 49.86
CA LYS A 558 33.54 -1.35 50.24
C LYS A 558 35.05 -1.38 50.49
N ARG A 559 35.83 -0.62 49.73
CA ARG A 559 37.28 -0.55 49.90
C ARG A 559 37.69 0.36 51.06
N TYR A 560 36.99 1.47 51.29
CA TYR A 560 37.33 2.37 52.42
C TYR A 560 36.93 1.79 53.77
N ASN A 561 35.81 1.05 53.84
CA ASN A 561 35.43 0.34 55.06
C ASN A 561 36.45 -0.73 55.47
N SER A 562 37.23 -1.30 54.52
CA SER A 562 38.25 -2.30 54.82
C SER A 562 39.61 -1.73 55.25
N LEU A 563 39.81 -0.39 55.25
CA LEU A 563 41.11 0.25 55.52
C LEU A 563 41.02 1.25 56.69
N THR A 564 40.38 0.82 57.78
CA THR A 564 39.86 1.62 58.91
C THR A 564 40.92 2.27 59.84
N SER A 565 42.12 2.62 59.36
CA SER A 565 43.15 3.24 60.24
C SER A 565 43.78 4.55 59.75
N LYS A 566 43.49 5.04 58.54
CA LYS A 566 44.06 6.32 58.03
C LYS A 566 43.02 7.17 57.29
N GLY A 567 41.85 7.34 57.89
CA GLY A 567 40.65 7.95 57.28
C GLY A 567 40.46 9.43 57.62
N GLY A 568 41.43 10.31 57.31
CA GLY A 568 41.23 11.77 57.41
C GLY A 568 41.08 12.40 56.03
N SER A 569 42.19 12.45 55.27
CA SER A 569 42.26 13.09 53.94
C SER A 569 41.43 12.40 52.86
N LYS A 570 41.11 11.11 53.01
CA LYS A 570 40.35 10.35 52.00
C LYS A 570 38.82 10.41 52.20
N LEU A 571 38.36 10.88 53.36
CA LEU A 571 36.95 11.17 53.63
C LEU A 571 36.50 12.47 52.95
N GLU A 572 37.35 13.50 52.95
CA GLU A 572 37.10 14.75 52.22
C GLU A 572 36.95 14.48 50.73
N ARG A 573 37.83 13.66 50.14
CA ARG A 573 37.68 13.20 48.75
C ARG A 573 36.37 12.42 48.51
N ALA A 574 35.93 11.63 49.48
CA ALA A 574 34.64 10.93 49.38
C ALA A 574 33.48 11.95 49.39
N ARG A 575 33.53 12.94 50.29
CA ARG A 575 32.53 14.02 50.39
C ARG A 575 32.49 14.85 49.12
N ASP A 576 33.63 15.29 48.62
CA ASP A 576 33.73 16.03 47.35
C ASP A 576 33.09 15.24 46.20
N LEU A 577 33.30 13.92 46.19
CA LEU A 577 32.72 13.05 45.19
C LEU A 577 31.20 12.93 45.32
N PHE A 578 30.69 12.77 46.54
CA PHE A 578 29.24 12.80 46.81
C PHE A 578 28.65 14.17 46.47
N GLU A 579 29.32 15.27 46.76
CA GLU A 579 28.87 16.62 46.40
C GLU A 579 28.81 16.80 44.88
N GLN A 580 29.82 16.33 44.14
CA GLN A 580 29.80 16.30 42.67
C GLN A 580 28.66 15.42 42.11
N CYS A 581 28.31 14.32 42.78
CA CYS A 581 27.13 13.52 42.40
C CYS A 581 25.83 14.31 42.58
N LEU A 582 25.73 15.04 43.69
CA LEU A 582 24.51 15.69 44.14
C LEU A 582 24.23 16.98 43.35
N GLU A 583 25.25 17.73 42.94
CA GLU A 583 25.10 18.94 42.11
C GLU A 583 24.44 18.66 40.75
N GLY A 584 24.56 17.44 40.22
CA GLY A 584 23.95 17.05 38.94
C GLY A 584 22.62 16.30 39.05
N CYS A 585 22.18 15.88 40.24
CA CYS A 585 21.19 14.80 40.37
C CYS A 585 19.74 15.23 40.11
N PRO A 586 18.98 14.54 39.23
CA PRO A 586 17.53 14.65 39.16
C PRO A 586 16.85 14.01 40.38
N ALA A 587 15.77 14.63 40.86
CA ALA A 587 15.02 14.25 42.06
C ALA A 587 14.49 12.79 42.12
N LYS A 588 14.53 12.04 41.01
CA LYS A 588 14.13 10.62 40.89
C LYS A 588 15.13 9.64 41.49
N TYR A 589 16.42 9.96 41.43
CA TYR A 589 17.49 9.03 41.82
C TYR A 589 18.27 9.51 43.05
N ALA A 590 17.95 10.72 43.50
CA ALA A 590 18.54 11.36 44.66
C ALA A 590 18.40 10.53 45.95
N LYS A 591 17.28 9.83 46.16
CA LYS A 591 17.00 9.07 47.39
C LYS A 591 18.09 8.04 47.71
N ALA A 592 18.47 7.21 46.76
CA ALA A 592 19.47 6.17 47.00
C ALA A 592 20.86 6.76 47.30
N LEU A 593 21.23 7.85 46.60
CA LEU A 593 22.50 8.55 46.80
C LEU A 593 22.55 9.25 48.17
N TYR A 594 21.48 9.94 48.58
CA TYR A 594 21.39 10.56 49.90
C TYR A 594 21.41 9.54 51.04
N LEU A 595 20.75 8.39 50.88
CA LEU A 595 20.81 7.32 51.88
C LEU A 595 22.21 6.69 51.98
N LEU A 596 22.91 6.52 50.85
CA LEU A 596 24.29 6.04 50.85
C LEU A 596 25.25 7.06 51.47
N TYR A 597 25.08 8.35 51.16
CA TYR A 597 25.88 9.42 51.72
C TYR A 597 25.65 9.59 53.22
N ALA A 598 24.40 9.50 53.67
CA ALA A 598 24.06 9.58 55.08
C ALA A 598 24.58 8.38 55.88
N LYS A 599 24.55 7.15 55.32
CA LYS A 599 25.21 5.98 55.94
C LYS A 599 26.71 6.16 56.08
N LEU A 600 27.38 6.73 55.08
CA LEU A 600 28.82 7.02 55.16
C LEU A 600 29.13 8.00 56.30
N GLU A 601 28.32 9.04 56.46
CA GLU A 601 28.50 10.03 57.53
C GLU A 601 28.04 9.52 58.91
N GLU A 602 27.14 8.53 58.97
CA GLU A 602 26.84 7.80 60.21
C GLU A 602 28.04 6.94 60.66
N ASP A 603 28.69 6.26 59.72
CA ASP A 603 29.81 5.36 60.02
C ASP A 603 31.12 6.12 60.31
N HIS A 604 31.35 7.29 59.68
CA HIS A 604 32.63 8.00 59.73
C HIS A 604 32.55 9.48 60.17
N GLY A 605 31.36 10.06 60.33
CA GLY A 605 31.13 11.51 60.41
C GLY A 605 30.61 12.05 61.74
N LEU A 606 30.62 13.39 61.86
CA LEU A 606 29.94 14.12 62.94
C LEU A 606 28.42 14.03 62.73
N ALA A 607 27.69 13.62 63.76
CA ALA A 607 26.22 13.52 63.77
C ALA A 607 25.49 14.76 63.19
N ARG A 608 26.04 15.96 63.36
CA ARG A 608 25.46 17.20 62.81
C ARG A 608 25.47 17.24 61.28
N HIS A 609 26.52 16.69 60.65
CA HIS A 609 26.65 16.69 59.21
C HIS A 609 25.69 15.68 58.58
N ALA A 610 25.56 14.49 59.18
CA ALA A 610 24.57 13.49 58.78
C ALA A 610 23.14 14.06 58.80
N MET A 611 22.76 14.82 59.84
CA MET A 611 21.46 15.48 59.90
C MET A 611 21.27 16.55 58.82
N SER A 612 22.29 17.35 58.54
CA SER A 612 22.24 18.34 57.44
C SER A 612 22.05 17.67 56.08
N ILE A 613 22.61 16.47 55.90
CA ILE A 613 22.48 15.69 54.66
C ILE A 613 21.07 15.08 54.57
N TYR A 614 20.53 14.60 55.68
CA TYR A 614 19.14 14.13 55.70
C TYR A 614 18.15 15.28 55.44
N ASP A 615 18.33 16.47 56.02
CA ASP A 615 17.50 17.66 55.72
C ASP A 615 17.60 18.07 54.24
N ARG A 616 18.83 18.10 53.69
CA ARG A 616 19.05 18.34 52.25
C ARG A 616 18.37 17.26 51.38
N GLY A 617 18.46 16.00 51.78
CA GLY A 617 17.83 14.87 51.11
C GLY A 617 16.30 14.96 51.12
N CYS A 618 15.70 15.39 52.23
CA CYS A 618 14.25 15.59 52.30
C CYS A 618 13.74 16.68 51.34
N LYS A 619 14.53 17.74 51.11
CA LYS A 619 14.18 18.84 50.19
C LYS A 619 14.38 18.49 48.71
N ALA A 620 15.35 17.63 48.41
CA ALA A 620 15.74 17.29 47.03
C ALA A 620 14.94 16.13 46.40
N VAL A 621 14.22 15.33 47.21
CA VAL A 621 13.50 14.13 46.77
C VAL A 621 12.08 14.47 46.27
N LEU A 622 11.52 13.63 45.38
CA LEU A 622 10.16 13.77 44.85
C LEU A 622 9.05 13.58 45.91
N PRO A 623 7.88 14.25 45.75
CA PRO A 623 6.73 14.14 46.67
C PRO A 623 6.25 12.71 46.96
N GLY A 624 6.45 11.79 46.01
CA GLY A 624 6.12 10.38 46.16
C GLY A 624 6.99 9.65 47.19
N GLU A 625 8.27 10.02 47.29
CA GLU A 625 9.28 9.31 48.08
C GLU A 625 9.75 10.10 49.31
N GLN A 626 9.34 11.38 49.42
CA GLN A 626 9.61 12.23 50.57
C GLN A 626 9.15 11.59 51.89
N PHE A 627 7.98 10.95 51.91
CA PHE A 627 7.45 10.29 53.11
C PHE A 627 8.41 9.22 53.67
N GLU A 628 8.99 8.39 52.81
CA GLU A 628 9.94 7.37 53.25
C GLU A 628 11.23 8.02 53.75
N MET A 629 11.72 9.08 53.09
CA MET A 629 12.91 9.80 53.53
C MET A 629 12.71 10.46 54.89
N PHE A 630 11.57 11.11 55.12
CA PHE A 630 11.22 11.66 56.44
C PHE A 630 11.07 10.56 57.49
N SER A 631 10.51 9.40 57.16
CA SER A 631 10.42 8.28 58.11
C SER A 631 11.79 7.73 58.52
N VAL A 632 12.74 7.65 57.57
CA VAL A 632 14.12 7.25 57.83
C VAL A 632 14.82 8.33 58.65
N TYR A 633 14.66 9.61 58.28
CA TYR A 633 15.24 10.74 58.99
C TYR A 633 14.75 10.82 60.44
N ILE A 634 13.45 10.62 60.70
CA ILE A 634 12.88 10.63 62.05
C ILE A 634 13.41 9.47 62.89
N ARG A 635 13.47 8.25 62.33
CA ARG A 635 14.03 7.10 63.04
C ARG A 635 15.48 7.36 63.43
N LYS A 636 16.27 7.92 62.52
CA LYS A 636 17.68 8.24 62.74
C LYS A 636 17.89 9.42 63.70
N ALA A 637 17.04 10.44 63.62
CA ALA A 637 17.05 11.55 64.55
C ALA A 637 16.72 11.11 65.98
N ALA A 638 15.77 10.18 66.13
CA ALA A 638 15.40 9.59 67.41
C ALA A 638 16.57 8.80 68.04
N GLU A 639 17.33 8.06 67.22
CA GLU A 639 18.51 7.30 67.66
C GLU A 639 19.67 8.19 68.11
N ILE A 640 19.92 9.30 67.41
CA ILE A 640 21.14 10.12 67.61
C ILE A 640 20.95 11.24 68.65
N TYR A 641 19.83 11.97 68.61
CA TYR A 641 19.60 13.19 69.40
C TYR A 641 18.44 13.06 70.39
N GLY A 642 17.73 11.94 70.38
CA GLY A 642 16.55 11.71 71.19
C GLY A 642 15.28 12.41 70.69
N LEU A 643 14.19 12.17 71.40
CA LEU A 643 12.81 12.51 71.03
C LEU A 643 12.51 14.02 70.96
N THR A 644 13.42 14.89 71.40
CA THR A 644 13.21 16.34 71.40
C THR A 644 13.48 16.96 70.04
N HIS A 645 14.49 16.47 69.31
CA HIS A 645 14.85 16.95 67.98
C HIS A 645 13.96 16.37 66.87
N THR A 646 13.25 15.27 67.14
CA THR A 646 12.27 14.73 66.18
C THR A 646 11.10 15.68 65.93
N ARG A 647 10.79 16.57 66.88
CA ARG A 647 9.70 17.55 66.78
C ARG A 647 9.85 18.50 65.60
N GLN A 648 11.04 19.13 65.49
CA GLN A 648 11.35 20.06 64.40
C GLN A 648 11.27 19.38 63.03
N ILE A 649 11.60 18.08 62.99
CA ILE A 649 11.55 17.28 61.78
C ILE A 649 10.11 16.96 61.38
N TYR A 650 9.22 16.70 62.35
CA TYR A 650 7.81 16.51 62.10
C TYR A 650 7.15 17.81 61.60
N GLU A 651 7.46 18.95 62.20
CA GLU A 651 6.96 20.26 61.73
C GLU A 651 7.41 20.52 60.28
N GLN A 652 8.69 20.32 59.97
CA GLN A 652 9.20 20.45 58.60
C GLN A 652 8.59 19.44 57.61
N ALA A 653 8.27 18.23 58.08
CA ALA A 653 7.60 17.23 57.25
C ALA A 653 6.18 17.69 56.89
N ILE A 654 5.44 18.24 57.85
CA ILE A 654 4.05 18.68 57.65
C ILE A 654 3.96 19.82 56.62
N ASP A 655 4.95 20.72 56.61
CA ASP A 655 4.97 21.85 55.67
C ASP A 655 5.32 21.45 54.22
N ILE A 656 6.05 20.34 54.01
CA ILE A 656 6.60 19.96 52.70
C ILE A 656 5.77 18.85 52.03
N LEU A 657 5.13 17.97 52.80
CA LEU A 657 4.41 16.80 52.27
C LEU A 657 3.03 17.15 51.68
N GLN A 658 2.60 16.38 50.68
CA GLN A 658 1.22 16.41 50.15
C GLN A 658 0.20 15.91 51.19
N ASP A 659 -1.02 16.47 51.14
CA ASP A 659 -2.08 16.37 52.16
C ASP A 659 -2.38 14.94 52.67
N ASP A 660 -2.37 13.93 51.79
CA ASP A 660 -2.62 12.53 52.18
C ASP A 660 -1.49 11.91 53.01
N LYS A 661 -0.23 12.20 52.66
CA LYS A 661 0.96 11.65 53.36
C LYS A 661 1.36 12.49 54.56
N ALA A 662 1.05 13.79 54.54
CA ALA A 662 1.17 14.65 55.71
C ALA A 662 0.31 14.13 56.88
N ARG A 663 -0.89 13.61 56.58
CA ARG A 663 -1.80 13.01 57.58
C ARG A 663 -1.20 11.85 58.35
N GLU A 664 -0.57 10.91 57.66
CA GLU A 664 0.09 9.77 58.31
C GLU A 664 1.26 10.22 59.20
N MET A 665 2.00 11.26 58.77
CA MET A 665 3.08 11.83 59.56
C MET A 665 2.56 12.57 60.79
N CYS A 666 1.46 13.30 60.68
CA CYS A 666 0.84 13.96 61.81
C CYS A 666 0.25 12.96 62.82
N LEU A 667 -0.31 11.84 62.36
CA LEU A 667 -0.76 10.76 63.25
C LEU A 667 0.42 10.17 64.03
N ARG A 668 1.54 9.88 63.37
CA ARG A 668 2.77 9.42 64.03
C ARG A 668 3.34 10.47 64.99
N PHE A 669 3.22 11.75 64.66
CA PHE A 669 3.63 12.85 65.52
C PHE A 669 2.75 12.96 66.78
N ALA A 670 1.42 12.85 66.62
CA ALA A 670 0.47 12.86 67.72
C ALA A 670 0.64 11.65 68.66
N GLU A 671 0.94 10.47 68.12
CA GLU A 671 1.29 9.30 68.93
C GLU A 671 2.60 9.48 69.71
N LEU A 672 3.59 10.15 69.12
CA LEU A 672 4.86 10.43 69.78
C LEU A 672 4.66 11.39 70.95
N GLU A 673 3.94 12.49 70.74
CA GLU A 673 3.65 13.47 71.79
C GLU A 673 2.74 12.88 72.89
N ARG A 674 1.82 11.97 72.52
CA ARG A 674 1.06 11.16 73.51
C ARG A 674 1.99 10.31 74.38
N LYS A 675 3.00 9.66 73.79
CA LYS A 675 3.99 8.88 74.54
C LYS A 675 4.88 9.75 75.43
N LEU A 676 5.10 11.01 75.06
CA LEU A 676 5.86 11.99 75.85
C LEU A 676 5.02 12.69 76.94
N GLY A 677 3.69 12.52 76.93
CA GLY A 677 2.77 13.05 77.94
C GLY A 677 2.25 14.46 77.66
N GLU A 678 2.58 15.07 76.51
CA GLU A 678 2.16 16.42 76.11
C GLU A 678 0.82 16.38 75.37
N ILE A 679 -0.27 16.20 76.13
CA ILE A 679 -1.62 15.96 75.59
C ILE A 679 -2.15 17.18 74.82
N ASP A 680 -1.87 18.40 75.28
CA ASP A 680 -2.35 19.63 74.63
C ASP A 680 -1.72 19.87 73.25
N ARG A 681 -0.47 19.44 73.07
CA ARG A 681 0.19 19.47 71.77
C ARG A 681 -0.35 18.39 70.84
N ALA A 682 -0.58 17.18 71.36
CA ALA A 682 -1.24 16.13 70.59
C ALA A 682 -2.62 16.60 70.09
N ARG A 683 -3.40 17.31 70.92
CA ARG A 683 -4.66 17.96 70.51
C ARG A 683 -4.48 18.98 69.40
N ALA A 684 -3.50 19.87 69.52
CA ALA A 684 -3.20 20.87 68.50
C ALA A 684 -2.84 20.21 67.16
N ILE A 685 -2.09 19.11 67.19
CA ILE A 685 -1.74 18.33 65.99
C ILE A 685 -2.99 17.68 65.38
N TYR A 686 -3.87 17.06 66.17
CA TYR A 686 -5.14 16.51 65.66
C TYR A 686 -6.05 17.60 65.06
N ALA A 687 -6.09 18.79 65.66
CA ALA A 687 -6.81 19.93 65.12
C ALA A 687 -6.21 20.41 63.78
N HIS A 688 -4.89 20.44 63.66
CA HIS A 688 -4.23 20.77 62.39
C HIS A 688 -4.48 19.71 61.31
N CYS A 689 -4.45 18.41 61.67
CA CYS A 689 -4.81 17.31 60.76
C CYS A 689 -6.23 17.43 60.22
N SER A 690 -7.16 17.87 61.08
CA SER A 690 -8.58 17.94 60.71
C SER A 690 -8.86 18.94 59.59
N GLN A 691 -8.03 19.99 59.45
CA GLN A 691 -8.12 20.96 58.37
C GLN A 691 -7.74 20.38 57.00
N MET A 692 -6.99 19.27 57.00
CA MET A 692 -6.47 18.58 55.81
C MET A 692 -7.26 17.29 55.48
N CYS A 693 -8.36 17.00 56.19
CA CYS A 693 -9.10 15.73 56.09
C CYS A 693 -10.59 15.93 55.80
N ASP A 694 -11.05 15.45 54.64
CA ASP A 694 -12.48 15.31 54.36
C ASP A 694 -13.08 14.13 55.18
N PRO A 695 -14.19 14.33 55.93
CA PRO A 695 -14.80 13.28 56.75
C PRO A 695 -15.34 12.06 56.00
N ARG A 696 -15.42 12.09 54.66
CA ARG A 696 -15.99 11.02 53.83
C ARG A 696 -14.97 9.99 53.36
N THR A 697 -13.70 10.37 53.23
CA THR A 697 -12.65 9.50 52.68
C THR A 697 -11.88 8.73 53.76
N THR A 698 -11.82 9.24 55.00
CA THR A 698 -11.08 8.55 56.08
C THR A 698 -11.84 8.54 57.42
N PRO A 699 -12.65 7.52 57.69
CA PRO A 699 -13.33 7.36 58.99
C PRO A 699 -12.35 6.98 60.12
N ASP A 700 -11.24 6.33 59.79
CA ASP A 700 -10.29 5.79 60.78
C ASP A 700 -9.58 6.88 61.58
N PHE A 701 -9.17 7.98 60.93
CA PHE A 701 -8.58 9.15 61.59
C PHE A 701 -9.51 9.74 62.65
N TRP A 702 -10.79 9.90 62.31
CA TRP A 702 -11.79 10.44 63.23
C TRP A 702 -12.09 9.49 64.39
N ASN A 703 -11.97 8.19 64.17
CA ASN A 703 -12.09 7.19 65.24
C ASN A 703 -10.89 7.26 66.20
N THR A 704 -9.66 7.34 65.68
CA THR A 704 -8.46 7.48 66.52
C THR A 704 -8.44 8.78 67.32
N TRP A 705 -8.91 9.90 66.74
CA TRP A 705 -9.02 11.16 67.48
C TRP A 705 -10.13 11.11 68.53
N LYS A 706 -11.26 10.45 68.22
CA LYS A 706 -12.34 10.23 69.18
C LYS A 706 -11.89 9.37 70.36
N GLU A 707 -11.17 8.28 70.11
CA GLU A 707 -10.58 7.44 71.16
C GLU A 707 -9.60 8.23 72.03
N PHE A 708 -8.78 9.07 71.43
CA PHE A 708 -7.86 9.96 72.14
C PHE A 708 -8.60 10.94 73.08
N GLU A 709 -9.64 11.64 72.59
CA GLU A 709 -10.41 12.56 73.42
C GLU A 709 -11.24 11.84 74.49
N VAL A 710 -11.67 10.60 74.26
CA VAL A 710 -12.34 9.79 75.30
C VAL A 710 -11.38 9.38 76.41
N HIS A 711 -10.12 9.09 76.08
CA HIS A 711 -9.13 8.70 77.08
C HIS A 711 -8.52 9.86 77.87
N HIS A 712 -8.48 11.07 77.29
CA HIS A 712 -7.74 12.20 77.87
C HIS A 712 -8.52 13.52 77.98
N GLY A 713 -9.72 13.63 77.38
CA GLY A 713 -10.49 14.87 77.24
C GLY A 713 -11.63 15.08 78.25
N ASN A 714 -12.28 16.23 78.11
CA ASN A 714 -13.48 16.67 78.84
C ASN A 714 -14.68 16.77 77.88
N GLU A 715 -15.93 16.79 78.36
CA GLU A 715 -17.13 16.83 77.49
C GLU A 715 -17.12 17.99 76.47
N ASP A 716 -16.52 19.13 76.83
CA ASP A 716 -16.43 20.30 75.98
C ASP A 716 -15.40 20.12 74.84
N THR A 717 -14.31 19.36 75.05
CA THR A 717 -13.31 19.10 74.00
C THR A 717 -13.84 18.09 72.98
N VAL A 718 -14.62 17.10 73.45
CA VAL A 718 -15.36 16.18 72.56
C VAL A 718 -16.41 16.92 71.73
N ARG A 719 -17.09 17.90 72.31
CA ARG A 719 -18.05 18.76 71.58
C ARG A 719 -17.36 19.60 70.51
N GLU A 720 -16.19 20.17 70.80
CA GLU A 720 -15.45 20.97 69.81
C GLU A 720 -14.90 20.10 68.67
N MET A 721 -14.44 18.87 68.94
CA MET A 721 -14.07 17.90 67.89
C MET A 721 -15.26 17.57 66.97
N LEU A 722 -16.44 17.30 67.55
CA LEU A 722 -17.66 17.04 66.77
C LEU A 722 -18.11 18.25 65.95
N ARG A 723 -17.84 19.47 66.43
CA ARG A 723 -18.11 20.71 65.71
C ARG A 723 -17.18 20.88 64.51
N ILE A 724 -15.89 20.60 64.69
CA ILE A 724 -14.89 20.64 63.62
C ILE A 724 -15.21 19.55 62.57
N LYS A 725 -15.59 18.35 62.99
CA LYS A 725 -16.06 17.25 62.10
C LYS A 725 -17.27 17.60 61.24
N ARG A 726 -18.11 18.54 61.68
CA ARG A 726 -19.28 19.01 60.92
C ARG A 726 -18.97 20.19 60.00
N ARG A 727 -17.85 20.87 60.23
CA ARG A 727 -17.41 22.04 59.46
C ARG A 727 -16.52 21.68 58.27
N CYS A 728 -15.69 20.65 58.44
CA CYS A 728 -15.00 19.95 57.35
C CYS A 728 -16.00 18.99 56.70
#